data_AF-A0A3P6SX76-F1
#
_entry.id   AF-A0A3P6SX76-F1
#
_cell.length_a   1.000
_cell.length_b   1.000
_cell.length_c   1.000
_cell.angle_alpha   90.00
_cell.angle_beta   90.00
_cell.angle_gamma   90.00
#
_symmetry.space_group_name_H-M   'P 1'
#
loop_
_entity.id
_entity.type
_entity.pdbx_description
1 polymer ?
#
loop_
_entity_poly.entity_id
_entity_poly.type
_entity_poly.pdbx_seq_one_letter_code
_entity_poly.pdbx_strand_id
1 'polypeptide(L)'
;MVQYVRNTSFDINAVIKSHEKWMRHAVAMQGKESDSKICRIILPPPNVTGNLHLGHALTVTVEDAMCRYRRLQGQQVIWYPGFDHAGIATQVVVERMLWNEKKLRKHQVTQHDFLELCQRWKNERVADISKQLKALGATLDWSNMYYTLDDRFSEAVAAAFCQLYNNGLIFNDLRMINWCPTLRSAISDQEVDIVDVGKDNSFLLNKCGFEKKYIEVGVMHRIRYEFLDASSSSGSNYLEVGTTRPETLFADCALVVNPNDERYVKYIGLHVRHPLCPDRTLPILADEAVQVDKGTGVLKLTPAHDFTDFAIARNHADHLSDEDFNRACIDESGCLINAANLDGMDRFEARNEVVAKLVERDKYGGRMSYHEQQLRICGRTGDIIEPMVKKQWFMDCTSMNDAVLRAIEQGLLTVTPKYMQKHLENWLNKKEPWCLSRQLDWGQRIPAFRLSSNSDWIVAPNEAEALRLCDGANTKMNLKQDDDVLDTWFSSSLIPIILLGWPKKRIDRIPLSVLETGYDIAGFWVARMVAVCYSLTGYLPFPKVVLHGLVCDENGKKMSKSLGNVIDPMYIVDGISVQKMLEHLDKSTLSEREKKMAADSLKSRFPKGIPQCGPDALRFALLRYDVGAMNINVDVVQTAMEGLKFCNKLWNLCIYADEVWQNYCEASDQVCRDRIEDCWIRSRLENSLMIMSEKMESNCPHLALNALHKFLCNDLCDVYIETTKKALWSKDFPRLRVIAEVLRDVIEKSLIHLSIFMPFVSAYLFDRIKRDKGSSIFVADPKMDLKPTLIDKKLEEDMSFVLQVIKTVRSIRAQFQISSKNTLEVTCCGESCDLKNFKLIIQELCNVTLSSAVPEENNYNLPFPVSGYAAEIHVSIGAECGSLVKGELLRRLQKAEKRKGQFLHQIDKHEKLAKSATRGDLIERHQRKISQANAVVNGMVEEISKLGALIKKLEDFSKKFNFWLQAMSRRKRPSEWLLIGVCVLHVMMAPYTKVEESFNVQAIHDILYHQLNFTKYDHHEFPGVVPRTFVGAVIVSATLLPVVSYFSNISKHWILYGVRFVLGLTILFAFNHFAQRIDKKFGELSGDFLRPLPNTFALLGVLWTYQKILDERWLCAARIATVFTLLFRCELILFYGCVFIWPVLTRQLPLLGRN
;
A
#
# COMPACT_ATOMS: atom_id res chain seq x y z
N MET A 1 -20.49 -9.17 39.77
CA MET A 1 -19.75 -10.17 38.99
C MET A 1 -20.37 -10.24 37.60
N VAL A 2 -19.72 -9.70 36.58
CA VAL A 2 -20.17 -9.84 35.19
C VAL A 2 -19.41 -11.04 34.63
N GLN A 3 -20.12 -12.12 34.28
CA GLN A 3 -19.56 -13.25 33.52
C GLN A 3 -19.09 -12.71 32.17
N TYR A 4 -17.79 -12.46 32.03
CA TYR A 4 -17.18 -12.17 30.74
C TYR A 4 -17.17 -13.44 29.90
N VAL A 5 -17.98 -13.46 28.85
CA VAL A 5 -17.89 -14.46 27.77
C VAL A 5 -16.46 -14.42 27.22
N ARG A 6 -15.71 -15.52 27.35
CA ARG A 6 -14.36 -15.65 26.79
C ARG A 6 -14.45 -15.76 25.27
N ASN A 7 -14.51 -14.61 24.58
CA ASN A 7 -14.32 -14.58 23.13
C ASN A 7 -12.88 -14.96 22.78
N THR A 8 -12.73 -16.01 21.97
CA THR A 8 -11.43 -16.59 21.57
C THR A 8 -10.78 -15.89 20.38
N SER A 9 -11.47 -14.92 19.75
CA SER A 9 -10.96 -14.13 18.62
C SER A 9 -11.04 -12.63 18.89
N PHE A 10 -10.09 -11.87 18.33
CA PHE A 10 -10.06 -10.41 18.37
C PHE A 10 -11.37 -9.79 17.84
N ASP A 11 -11.97 -8.89 18.63
CA ASP A 11 -13.21 -8.19 18.29
C ASP A 11 -12.93 -6.71 18.00
N ILE A 12 -12.98 -6.35 16.72
CA ILE A 12 -12.74 -4.99 16.23
C ILE A 12 -13.75 -4.00 16.82
N ASN A 13 -15.03 -4.38 16.90
CA ASN A 13 -16.10 -3.48 17.30
C ASN A 13 -16.04 -3.15 18.80
N ALA A 14 -15.67 -4.14 19.63
CA ALA A 14 -15.46 -3.93 21.06
C ALA A 14 -14.34 -2.90 21.33
N VAL A 15 -13.25 -2.99 20.54
CA VAL A 15 -12.10 -2.11 20.62
C VAL A 15 -12.44 -0.68 20.18
N ILE A 16 -13.17 -0.52 19.07
CA ILE A 16 -13.56 0.80 18.55
C ILE A 16 -14.55 1.51 19.48
N LYS A 17 -15.57 0.80 19.99
CA LYS A 17 -16.67 1.39 20.78
C LYS A 17 -16.19 2.13 22.03
N SER A 18 -15.14 1.63 22.68
CA SER A 18 -14.63 2.22 23.94
C SER A 18 -13.80 3.49 23.71
N HIS A 19 -13.37 3.74 22.47
CA HIS A 19 -12.41 4.78 22.14
C HIS A 19 -12.95 6.20 22.28
N GLU A 20 -14.20 6.47 21.89
CA GLU A 20 -14.76 7.83 22.00
C GLU A 20 -14.75 8.35 23.44
N LYS A 21 -15.02 7.46 24.42
CA LYS A 21 -14.96 7.80 25.83
C LYS A 21 -13.53 8.20 26.23
N TRP A 22 -12.53 7.44 25.80
CA TRP A 22 -11.13 7.73 26.11
C TRP A 22 -10.64 9.03 25.45
N MET A 23 -11.07 9.30 24.22
CA MET A 23 -10.72 10.54 23.52
C MET A 23 -11.23 11.78 24.24
N ARG A 24 -12.46 11.74 24.76
CA ARG A 24 -12.99 12.85 25.58
C ARG A 24 -12.17 13.06 26.85
N HIS A 25 -11.74 11.99 27.50
CA HIS A 25 -10.86 12.07 28.68
C HIS A 25 -9.48 12.64 28.34
N ALA A 26 -8.87 12.21 27.22
CA ALA A 26 -7.57 12.71 26.77
C ALA A 26 -7.58 14.22 26.46
N VAL A 27 -8.67 14.73 25.88
CA VAL A 27 -8.84 16.17 25.60
C VAL A 27 -9.10 16.96 26.88
N ALA A 28 -9.92 16.44 27.80
CA ALA A 28 -10.27 17.13 29.05
C ALA A 28 -9.09 17.29 30.02
N MET A 29 -8.06 16.45 29.92
CA MET A 29 -6.88 16.46 30.80
C MET A 29 -5.73 17.33 30.28
N GLN A 30 -5.97 18.21 29.31
CA GLN A 30 -5.01 19.25 28.91
C GLN A 30 -4.85 20.28 30.05
N GLY A 31 -4.00 19.95 31.01
CA GLY A 31 -3.72 20.76 32.21
C GLY A 31 -3.06 22.10 31.90
N LYS A 32 -3.32 23.07 32.79
CA LYS A 32 -2.76 24.43 32.79
C LYS A 32 -1.31 24.41 33.29
N GLU A 33 -0.33 24.12 32.42
CA GLU A 33 1.10 24.39 32.69
C GLU A 33 1.61 25.58 31.87
N SER A 34 2.78 26.13 32.26
CA SER A 34 3.40 27.31 31.66
C SER A 34 3.73 27.13 30.17
N ASP A 35 3.63 28.23 29.42
CA ASP A 35 3.73 28.31 27.94
C ASP A 35 4.98 27.67 27.30
N SER A 36 6.09 27.49 28.05
CA SER A 36 7.37 26.97 27.54
C SER A 36 7.41 25.47 27.25
N LYS A 37 6.36 24.70 27.59
CA LYS A 37 6.27 23.24 27.34
C LYS A 37 5.15 22.84 26.36
N ILE A 38 4.56 23.80 25.64
CA ILE A 38 3.44 23.55 24.73
C ILE A 38 3.95 23.24 23.32
N CYS A 39 3.67 22.04 22.83
CA CYS A 39 3.85 21.64 21.44
C CYS A 39 2.60 21.98 20.62
N ARG A 40 2.74 22.87 19.64
CA ARG A 40 1.65 23.32 18.75
C ARG A 40 1.86 22.80 17.34
N ILE A 41 0.88 22.10 16.81
CA ILE A 41 0.90 21.50 15.46
C ILE A 41 -0.44 21.80 14.79
N ILE A 42 -0.45 22.04 13.48
CA ILE A 42 -1.68 22.14 12.68
C ILE A 42 -1.81 20.89 11.85
N LEU A 43 -3.01 20.30 11.78
CA LEU A 43 -3.31 19.36 10.71
C LEU A 43 -3.36 20.17 9.40
N PRO A 44 -2.61 19.80 8.35
CA PRO A 44 -2.77 20.41 7.03
C PRO A 44 -4.24 20.40 6.63
N PRO A 45 -4.88 21.57 6.48
CA PRO A 45 -6.33 21.65 6.44
C PRO A 45 -6.85 20.94 5.18
N PRO A 46 -7.64 19.86 5.32
CA PRO A 46 -8.15 19.16 4.14
C PRO A 46 -9.07 20.07 3.33
N ASN A 47 -8.92 20.04 2.00
CA ASN A 47 -9.79 20.76 1.08
C ASN A 47 -11.21 20.20 1.14
N VAL A 48 -12.23 21.07 1.19
CA VAL A 48 -13.66 20.69 1.20
C VAL A 48 -14.18 20.22 -0.18
N THR A 49 -13.40 19.41 -0.90
CA THR A 49 -13.69 18.95 -2.28
C THR A 49 -14.22 17.51 -2.35
N GLY A 50 -14.30 16.80 -1.22
CA GLY A 50 -14.76 15.41 -1.11
C GLY A 50 -14.09 14.69 0.06
N ASN A 51 -14.39 13.40 0.25
CA ASN A 51 -13.85 12.60 1.34
C ASN A 51 -12.31 12.51 1.36
N LEU A 52 -11.78 12.12 2.52
CA LEU A 52 -10.37 11.81 2.72
C LEU A 52 -9.94 10.58 1.92
N HIS A 53 -8.62 10.45 1.75
CA HIS A 53 -7.98 9.31 1.11
C HIS A 53 -6.80 8.83 1.93
N LEU A 54 -6.18 7.71 1.53
CA LEU A 54 -5.04 7.12 2.24
C LEU A 54 -3.86 8.07 2.46
N GLY A 55 -3.59 9.00 1.54
CA GLY A 55 -2.62 10.09 1.77
C GLY A 55 -2.95 10.93 3.02
N HIS A 56 -4.21 11.38 3.18
CA HIS A 56 -4.63 12.09 4.39
C HIS A 56 -4.56 11.19 5.64
N ALA A 57 -4.90 9.91 5.50
CA ALA A 57 -4.80 8.96 6.61
C ALA A 57 -3.34 8.77 7.05
N LEU A 58 -2.37 8.82 6.13
CA LEU A 58 -0.93 8.78 6.44
C LEU A 58 -0.53 10.02 7.25
N THR A 59 -0.86 11.23 6.77
CA THR A 59 -0.61 12.50 7.49
C THR A 59 -1.16 12.43 8.91
N VAL A 60 -2.44 12.07 9.07
CA VAL A 60 -3.11 11.93 10.37
C VAL A 60 -2.41 10.90 11.25
N THR A 61 -1.97 9.77 10.69
CA THR A 61 -1.29 8.71 11.44
C THR A 61 0.08 9.17 11.95
N VAL A 62 0.84 9.90 11.12
CA VAL A 62 2.17 10.42 11.48
C VAL A 62 2.04 11.53 12.52
N GLU A 63 1.18 12.53 12.30
CA GLU A 63 0.99 13.63 13.23
C GLU A 63 0.42 13.17 14.58
N ASP A 64 -0.56 12.27 14.58
CA ASP A 64 -1.13 11.75 15.83
C ASP A 64 -0.11 10.93 16.61
N ALA A 65 0.78 10.18 15.93
CA ALA A 65 1.91 9.49 16.57
C ALA A 65 2.90 10.49 17.19
N MET A 66 3.24 11.58 16.49
CA MET A 66 4.08 12.65 17.05
C MET A 66 3.41 13.30 18.27
N CYS A 67 2.12 13.61 18.17
CA CYS A 67 1.35 14.20 19.27
C CYS A 67 1.29 13.29 20.50
N ARG A 68 0.99 12.00 20.32
CA ARG A 68 0.92 11.03 21.40
C ARG A 68 2.28 10.82 22.06
N TYR A 69 3.35 10.73 21.28
CA TYR A 69 4.70 10.62 21.81
C TYR A 69 5.07 11.85 22.67
N ARG A 70 4.80 13.08 22.18
CA ARG A 70 5.06 14.31 22.93
C ARG A 70 4.26 14.37 24.24
N ARG A 71 3.00 13.90 24.25
CA ARG A 71 2.22 13.77 25.49
C ARG A 71 2.82 12.76 26.48
N LEU A 72 3.34 11.63 25.99
CA LEU A 72 4.05 10.64 26.81
C LEU A 72 5.42 11.14 27.33
N GLN A 73 5.96 12.23 26.77
CA GLN A 73 7.11 12.95 27.32
C GLN A 73 6.70 14.00 28.37
N GLY A 74 5.42 14.08 28.72
CA GLY A 74 4.88 15.07 29.66
C GLY A 74 4.71 16.47 29.07
N GLN A 75 4.71 16.62 27.73
CA GLN A 75 4.43 17.92 27.09
C GLN A 75 2.93 18.12 26.86
N GLN A 76 2.48 19.36 26.97
CA GLN A 76 1.13 19.74 26.52
C GLN A 76 1.13 19.82 25.00
N VAL A 77 0.14 19.19 24.34
CA VAL A 77 0.05 19.17 22.88
C VAL A 77 -1.28 19.74 22.43
N ILE A 78 -1.21 20.79 21.59
CA ILE A 78 -2.36 21.36 20.87
C ILE A 78 -2.20 21.01 19.40
N TRP A 79 -3.11 20.19 18.90
CA TRP A 79 -3.16 19.79 17.49
C TRP A 79 -4.42 20.34 16.85
N TYR A 80 -4.27 21.43 16.08
CA TYR A 80 -5.38 22.21 15.56
C TYR A 80 -6.03 21.52 14.35
N PRO A 81 -7.35 21.22 14.40
CA PRO A 81 -8.11 20.85 13.21
C PRO A 81 -8.45 22.09 12.40
N GLY A 82 -8.36 21.98 11.07
CA GLY A 82 -8.76 23.04 10.16
C GLY A 82 -9.31 22.49 8.86
N PHE A 83 -10.05 23.33 8.14
CA PHE A 83 -10.58 23.02 6.82
C PHE A 83 -10.26 24.15 5.86
N ASP A 84 -9.89 23.80 4.63
CA ASP A 84 -9.61 24.79 3.61
C ASP A 84 -10.79 24.90 2.64
N HIS A 85 -11.23 26.13 2.39
CA HIS A 85 -12.22 26.46 1.38
C HIS A 85 -11.80 26.07 -0.04
N ALA A 86 -10.50 25.98 -0.30
CA ALA A 86 -9.90 25.50 -1.54
C ALA A 86 -10.34 26.24 -2.82
N GLY A 87 -10.88 27.47 -2.70
CA GLY A 87 -11.27 28.36 -3.79
C GLY A 87 -11.73 27.66 -5.07
N ILE A 88 -10.88 27.74 -6.10
CA ILE A 88 -11.05 27.13 -7.42
C ILE A 88 -11.42 25.65 -7.40
N ALA A 89 -10.84 24.86 -6.50
CA ALA A 89 -11.08 23.42 -6.46
C ALA A 89 -12.49 23.09 -5.96
N THR A 90 -12.99 23.82 -4.96
CA THR A 90 -14.38 23.68 -4.49
C THR A 90 -15.35 24.18 -5.54
N GLN A 91 -15.08 25.33 -6.16
CA GLN A 91 -15.92 25.87 -7.22
C GLN A 91 -16.08 24.88 -8.38
N VAL A 92 -14.98 24.29 -8.87
CA VAL A 92 -15.02 23.28 -9.95
C VAL A 92 -15.86 22.07 -9.57
N VAL A 93 -15.78 21.60 -8.33
CA VAL A 93 -16.59 20.46 -7.86
C VAL A 93 -18.08 20.80 -7.84
N VAL A 94 -18.44 22.00 -7.34
CA VAL A 94 -19.84 22.46 -7.29
C VAL A 94 -20.38 22.73 -8.70
N GLU A 95 -19.59 23.28 -9.62
CA GLU A 95 -19.99 23.46 -11.02
C GLU A 95 -20.24 22.12 -11.73
N ARG A 96 -19.40 21.11 -11.48
CA ARG A 96 -19.62 19.75 -12.00
C ARG A 96 -20.87 19.11 -11.42
N MET A 97 -21.11 19.27 -10.11
CA MET A 97 -22.33 18.81 -9.46
C MET A 97 -23.57 19.45 -10.10
N LEU A 98 -23.55 20.78 -10.28
CA LEU A 98 -24.63 21.54 -10.92
C LEU A 98 -24.92 21.03 -12.35
N TRP A 99 -23.89 20.75 -13.15
CA TRP A 99 -24.05 20.18 -14.48
C TRP A 99 -24.59 18.75 -14.47
N ASN A 100 -24.14 17.93 -13.52
CA ASN A 100 -24.57 16.54 -13.45
C ASN A 100 -26.04 16.43 -13.01
N GLU A 101 -26.47 17.24 -12.05
CA GLU A 101 -27.82 17.20 -11.50
C GLU A 101 -28.83 18.03 -12.31
N LYS A 102 -28.46 19.23 -12.78
CA LYS A 102 -29.38 20.19 -13.39
C LYS A 102 -29.07 20.56 -14.83
N LYS A 103 -27.92 20.13 -15.39
CA LYS A 103 -27.43 20.54 -16.72
C LYS A 103 -27.30 22.06 -16.89
N LEU A 104 -27.02 22.77 -15.80
CA LEU A 104 -26.78 24.21 -15.80
C LEU A 104 -25.28 24.52 -15.67
N ARG A 105 -24.86 25.62 -16.28
CA ARG A 105 -23.53 26.24 -16.12
C ARG A 105 -23.59 27.33 -15.04
N LYS A 106 -22.43 27.66 -14.44
CA LYS A 106 -22.33 28.73 -13.43
C LYS A 106 -22.96 30.05 -13.88
N HIS A 107 -22.66 30.49 -15.11
CA HIS A 107 -23.15 31.76 -15.65
C HIS A 107 -24.67 31.79 -15.91
N GLN A 108 -25.37 30.66 -15.79
CA GLN A 108 -26.83 30.56 -15.91
C GLN A 108 -27.53 30.62 -14.54
N VAL A 109 -26.76 30.73 -13.45
CA VAL A 109 -27.26 30.80 -12.07
C VAL A 109 -26.82 32.13 -11.46
N THR A 110 -27.61 32.67 -10.54
CA THR A 110 -27.22 33.91 -9.85
C THR A 110 -26.03 33.64 -8.93
N GLN A 111 -25.21 34.67 -8.68
CA GLN A 111 -24.07 34.54 -7.76
C GLN A 111 -24.52 34.11 -6.36
N HIS A 112 -25.65 34.64 -5.88
CA HIS A 112 -26.22 34.30 -4.58
C HIS A 112 -26.54 32.80 -4.47
N ASP A 113 -27.31 32.26 -5.42
CA ASP A 113 -27.69 30.85 -5.42
C ASP A 113 -26.46 29.94 -5.52
N PHE A 114 -25.45 30.36 -6.30
CA PHE A 114 -24.21 29.62 -6.44
C PHE A 114 -23.40 29.57 -5.13
N LEU A 115 -23.31 30.69 -4.41
CA LEU A 115 -22.64 30.75 -3.10
C LEU A 115 -23.38 29.93 -2.04
N GLU A 116 -24.72 29.91 -2.05
CA GLU A 116 -25.52 29.07 -1.15
C GLU A 116 -25.23 27.57 -1.38
N LEU A 117 -25.11 27.15 -2.65
CA LEU A 117 -24.72 25.79 -3.00
C LEU A 117 -23.31 25.44 -2.48
N CYS A 118 -22.35 26.37 -2.62
CA CYS A 118 -20.99 26.19 -2.09
C CYS A 118 -21.00 26.06 -0.56
N GLN A 119 -21.80 26.88 0.13
CA GLN A 119 -21.92 26.83 1.59
C GLN A 119 -22.54 25.52 2.08
N ARG A 120 -23.59 25.03 1.40
CA ARG A 120 -24.18 23.72 1.70
C ARG A 120 -23.16 22.60 1.50
N TRP A 121 -22.45 22.61 0.37
CA TRP A 121 -21.40 21.65 0.08
C TRP A 121 -20.30 21.65 1.14
N LYS A 122 -19.83 22.83 1.55
CA LYS A 122 -18.87 23.00 2.66
C LYS A 122 -19.38 22.31 3.92
N ASN A 123 -20.60 22.62 4.37
CA ASN A 123 -21.13 22.10 5.62
C ASN A 123 -21.21 20.56 5.63
N GLU A 124 -21.68 19.97 4.53
CA GLU A 124 -21.73 18.51 4.38
C GLU A 124 -20.32 17.88 4.42
N ARG A 125 -19.37 18.42 3.65
CA ARG A 125 -18.01 17.87 3.56
C ARG A 125 -17.21 18.04 4.86
N VAL A 126 -17.35 19.17 5.56
CA VAL A 126 -16.72 19.38 6.86
C VAL A 126 -17.23 18.34 7.88
N ALA A 127 -18.53 18.03 7.88
CA ALA A 127 -19.10 17.01 8.76
C ALA A 127 -18.55 15.61 8.43
N ASP A 128 -18.52 15.24 7.15
CA ASP A 128 -18.01 13.94 6.68
C ASP A 128 -16.53 13.75 7.03
N ILE A 129 -15.68 14.73 6.68
CA ILE A 129 -14.23 14.69 6.97
C ILE A 129 -14.00 14.64 8.48
N SER A 130 -14.75 15.42 9.27
CA SER A 130 -14.65 15.39 10.73
C SER A 130 -14.93 14.00 11.30
N LYS A 131 -15.93 13.29 10.75
CA LYS A 131 -16.25 11.92 11.14
C LYS A 131 -15.12 10.96 10.78
N GLN A 132 -14.55 11.08 9.58
CA GLN A 132 -13.40 10.26 9.16
C GLN A 132 -12.18 10.48 10.07
N LEU A 133 -11.83 11.72 10.39
CA LEU A 133 -10.71 12.05 11.29
C LEU A 133 -10.91 11.45 12.69
N LYS A 134 -12.13 11.53 13.24
CA LYS A 134 -12.46 10.91 14.54
C LYS A 134 -12.37 9.38 14.47
N ALA A 135 -12.85 8.76 13.39
CA ALA A 135 -12.77 7.31 13.19
C ALA A 135 -11.33 6.80 13.08
N LEU A 136 -10.39 7.61 12.59
CA LEU A 136 -8.95 7.32 12.56
C LEU A 136 -8.26 7.46 13.93
N GLY A 137 -8.97 7.94 14.95
CA GLY A 137 -8.44 8.14 16.30
C GLY A 137 -7.59 9.40 16.48
N ALA A 138 -7.79 10.39 15.60
CA ALA A 138 -7.05 11.66 15.62
C ALA A 138 -7.40 12.49 16.88
N THR A 139 -6.40 12.78 17.71
CA THR A 139 -6.51 13.55 18.97
C THR A 139 -6.53 15.07 18.76
N LEU A 140 -7.33 15.51 17.78
CA LEU A 140 -7.47 16.91 17.40
C LEU A 140 -8.24 17.73 18.44
N ASP A 141 -7.83 18.99 18.61
CA ASP A 141 -8.52 19.96 19.46
C ASP A 141 -9.67 20.63 18.71
N TRP A 142 -10.81 19.94 18.66
CA TRP A 142 -12.04 20.42 18.01
C TRP A 142 -12.58 21.74 18.58
N SER A 143 -12.15 22.16 19.78
CA SER A 143 -12.58 23.46 20.36
C SER A 143 -11.95 24.66 19.66
N ASN A 144 -10.79 24.46 19.03
CA ASN A 144 -10.05 25.48 18.26
C ASN A 144 -10.11 25.22 16.75
N MET A 145 -11.17 24.55 16.27
CA MET A 145 -11.38 24.30 14.85
C MET A 145 -11.52 25.61 14.07
N TYR A 146 -10.94 25.65 12.86
CA TYR A 146 -11.03 26.80 11.98
C TYR A 146 -11.39 26.44 10.54
N TYR A 147 -11.97 27.42 9.84
CA TYR A 147 -12.16 27.38 8.40
C TYR A 147 -11.61 28.66 7.75
N THR A 148 -10.96 28.52 6.59
CA THR A 148 -10.20 29.62 5.97
C THR A 148 -11.06 30.75 5.37
N LEU A 149 -12.38 30.61 5.35
CA LEU A 149 -13.35 31.68 5.03
C LEU A 149 -14.18 32.14 6.24
N ASP A 150 -13.81 31.78 7.47
CA ASP A 150 -14.47 32.34 8.66
C ASP A 150 -14.10 33.82 8.85
N ASP A 151 -14.96 34.60 9.51
CA ASP A 151 -14.79 36.05 9.71
C ASP A 151 -13.42 36.44 10.27
N ARG A 152 -12.90 35.66 11.24
CA ARG A 152 -11.56 35.85 11.81
C ARG A 152 -10.47 35.75 10.75
N PHE A 153 -10.60 34.82 9.81
CA PHE A 153 -9.66 34.65 8.71
C PHE A 153 -9.82 35.78 7.70
N SER A 154 -11.05 36.15 7.33
CA SER A 154 -11.30 37.27 6.42
C SER A 154 -10.71 38.58 6.92
N GLU A 155 -10.87 38.89 8.20
CA GLU A 155 -10.29 40.09 8.83
C GLU A 155 -8.75 40.08 8.75
N ALA A 156 -8.13 38.93 9.06
CA ALA A 156 -6.69 38.78 9.01
C ALA A 156 -6.11 38.83 7.59
N VAL A 157 -6.77 38.18 6.64
CA VAL A 157 -6.41 38.20 5.22
C VAL A 157 -6.46 39.64 4.69
N ALA A 158 -7.51 40.39 5.03
CA ALA A 158 -7.64 41.78 4.64
C ALA A 158 -6.51 42.66 5.22
N ALA A 159 -6.19 42.49 6.51
CA ALA A 159 -5.07 43.17 7.15
C ALA A 159 -3.72 42.83 6.52
N ALA A 160 -3.49 41.55 6.19
CA ALA A 160 -2.24 41.08 5.57
C ALA A 160 -2.06 41.72 4.19
N PHE A 161 -3.11 41.72 3.38
CA PHE A 161 -3.08 42.34 2.06
C PHE A 161 -2.77 43.84 2.16
N CYS A 162 -3.44 44.57 3.05
CA CYS A 162 -3.19 46.00 3.24
C CYS A 162 -1.76 46.29 3.70
N GLN A 163 -1.24 45.52 4.66
CA GLN A 163 0.12 45.69 5.16
C GLN A 163 1.17 45.41 4.08
N LEU A 164 1.00 44.33 3.31
CA LEU A 164 1.93 43.96 2.24
C LEU A 164 1.86 44.92 1.05
N TYR A 165 0.68 45.48 0.76
CA TYR A 165 0.51 46.56 -0.21
C TYR A 165 1.23 47.84 0.24
N ASN A 166 1.05 48.26 1.49
CA ASN A 166 1.72 49.44 2.05
C ASN A 166 3.25 49.28 2.09
N ASN A 167 3.75 48.05 2.18
CA ASN A 167 5.18 47.72 2.09
C ASN A 167 5.72 47.68 0.64
N GLY A 168 4.87 47.94 -0.37
CA GLY A 168 5.25 47.88 -1.78
C GLY A 168 5.46 46.47 -2.34
N LEU A 169 5.07 45.43 -1.59
CA LEU A 169 5.23 44.02 -2.01
C LEU A 169 4.05 43.53 -2.85
N ILE A 170 2.83 44.01 -2.56
CA ILE A 170 1.64 43.77 -3.38
C ILE A 170 1.42 44.95 -4.31
N PHE A 171 1.20 44.68 -5.59
CA PHE A 171 0.98 45.70 -6.60
C PHE A 171 -0.01 45.20 -7.67
N ASN A 172 -0.60 46.14 -8.40
CA ASN A 172 -1.56 45.85 -9.46
C ASN A 172 -0.94 46.21 -10.81
N ASP A 173 -0.71 45.22 -11.67
CA ASP A 173 0.08 45.36 -12.89
C ASP A 173 -0.56 44.61 -14.06
N LEU A 174 -0.30 45.08 -15.28
CA LEU A 174 -0.75 44.46 -16.52
C LEU A 174 0.29 43.42 -16.96
N ARG A 175 -0.06 42.13 -16.85
CA ARG A 175 0.87 41.03 -17.18
C ARG A 175 0.16 39.92 -17.94
N MET A 176 0.97 39.15 -18.68
CA MET A 176 0.54 37.88 -19.22
C MET A 176 0.27 36.88 -18.09
N ILE A 177 -0.90 36.25 -18.13
CA ILE A 177 -1.33 35.23 -17.18
C ILE A 177 -1.81 33.98 -17.90
N ASN A 178 -1.76 32.83 -17.21
CA ASN A 178 -2.47 31.64 -17.68
C ASN A 178 -3.96 31.84 -17.42
N TRP A 179 -4.77 31.89 -18.46
CA TRP A 179 -6.22 31.98 -18.37
C TRP A 179 -6.85 30.63 -18.71
N CYS A 180 -7.83 30.21 -17.90
CA CYS A 180 -8.67 29.06 -18.23
C CYS A 180 -10.02 29.54 -18.80
N PRO A 181 -10.28 29.40 -20.11
CA PRO A 181 -11.52 29.89 -20.73
C PRO A 181 -12.79 29.23 -20.16
N THR A 182 -12.70 27.95 -19.81
CA THR A 182 -13.80 27.23 -19.16
C THR A 182 -14.17 27.81 -17.79
N LEU A 183 -13.18 28.19 -16.96
CA LEU A 183 -13.44 28.81 -15.64
C LEU A 183 -13.67 30.31 -15.71
N ARG A 184 -13.20 30.94 -16.79
CA ARG A 184 -13.06 32.40 -16.93
C ARG A 184 -12.28 33.00 -15.75
N SER A 185 -11.15 32.38 -15.42
CA SER A 185 -10.29 32.82 -14.35
C SER A 185 -8.82 32.62 -14.69
N ALA A 186 -8.00 33.52 -14.15
CA ALA A 186 -6.58 33.30 -14.00
C ALA A 186 -6.34 32.01 -13.22
N ILE A 187 -5.33 31.25 -13.62
CA ILE A 187 -4.81 30.12 -12.88
C ILE A 187 -3.31 30.25 -12.70
N SER A 188 -2.78 29.66 -11.64
CA SER A 188 -1.35 29.69 -11.38
C SER A 188 -0.60 28.73 -12.32
N ASP A 189 0.71 28.95 -12.55
CA ASP A 189 1.55 28.00 -13.29
C ASP A 189 1.53 26.59 -12.70
N GLN A 190 1.25 26.47 -11.40
CA GLN A 190 1.17 25.18 -10.71
C GLN A 190 -0.13 24.43 -10.98
N GLU A 191 -1.15 25.10 -11.54
CA GLU A 191 -2.42 24.51 -11.95
C GLU A 191 -2.46 24.20 -13.44
N VAL A 192 -1.33 24.42 -14.13
CA VAL A 192 -1.12 24.10 -15.53
C VAL A 192 -0.37 22.77 -15.64
N ASP A 193 -1.02 21.78 -16.23
CA ASP A 193 -0.39 20.53 -16.64
C ASP A 193 0.22 20.70 -18.04
N ILE A 194 1.44 20.22 -18.22
CA ILE A 194 2.13 20.22 -19.51
C ILE A 194 2.02 18.83 -20.11
N VAL A 195 1.46 18.73 -21.32
CA VAL A 195 1.22 17.46 -22.02
C VAL A 195 1.89 17.49 -23.39
N ASP A 196 2.69 16.47 -23.68
CA ASP A 196 3.30 16.30 -25.00
C ASP A 196 2.23 15.91 -26.03
N VAL A 197 2.24 16.58 -27.18
CA VAL A 197 1.36 16.23 -28.31
C VAL A 197 1.90 14.96 -28.97
N GLY A 198 1.09 13.90 -28.97
CA GLY A 198 1.44 12.63 -29.63
C GLY A 198 1.56 12.75 -31.16
N LYS A 199 2.09 11.71 -31.81
CA LYS A 199 2.34 11.68 -33.27
C LYS A 199 1.10 11.90 -34.14
N ASP A 200 -0.09 11.67 -33.59
CA ASP A 200 -1.35 11.73 -34.33
C ASP A 200 -1.92 13.16 -34.45
N ASN A 201 -1.22 14.18 -33.91
CA ASN A 201 -1.61 15.60 -34.00
C ASN A 201 -3.06 15.89 -33.56
N SER A 202 -3.60 15.05 -32.67
CA SER A 202 -4.99 15.09 -32.22
C SER A 202 -5.01 15.08 -30.70
N PHE A 203 -5.80 15.98 -30.12
CA PHE A 203 -5.99 16.10 -28.69
C PHE A 203 -7.47 16.05 -28.34
N LEU A 204 -7.81 15.25 -27.33
CA LEU A 204 -9.17 15.19 -26.80
C LEU A 204 -9.36 16.34 -25.80
N LEU A 205 -9.97 17.43 -26.27
CA LEU A 205 -10.39 18.52 -25.40
C LEU A 205 -11.55 18.05 -24.53
N ASN A 206 -11.40 18.17 -23.22
CA ASN A 206 -12.40 17.75 -22.24
C ASN A 206 -12.65 18.91 -21.28
N LYS A 207 -13.57 19.83 -21.60
CA LYS A 207 -13.88 20.99 -20.76
C LYS A 207 -14.72 20.55 -19.55
N CYS A 208 -14.13 20.08 -18.44
CA CYS A 208 -14.85 19.65 -17.23
C CYS A 208 -15.91 18.54 -17.46
N GLY A 209 -15.78 17.73 -18.52
CA GLY A 209 -16.81 16.73 -18.89
C GLY A 209 -18.08 17.33 -19.52
N PHE A 210 -18.09 18.64 -19.75
CA PHE A 210 -19.18 19.40 -20.35
C PHE A 210 -19.27 19.21 -21.87
N GLU A 211 -18.10 19.15 -22.49
CA GLU A 211 -17.90 19.04 -23.93
C GLU A 211 -16.66 18.17 -24.19
N LYS A 212 -16.77 17.24 -25.13
CA LYS A 212 -15.68 16.36 -25.56
C LYS A 212 -15.53 16.44 -27.05
N LYS A 213 -14.40 17.00 -27.51
CA LYS A 213 -14.13 17.21 -28.93
C LYS A 213 -12.67 16.91 -29.22
N TYR A 214 -12.42 16.17 -30.29
CA TYR A 214 -11.07 16.02 -30.81
C TYR A 214 -10.72 17.27 -31.62
N ILE A 215 -9.56 17.85 -31.32
CA ILE A 215 -9.04 19.03 -32.00
C ILE A 215 -7.65 18.73 -32.56
N GLU A 216 -7.36 19.30 -33.73
CA GLU A 216 -6.04 19.20 -34.36
C GLU A 216 -5.06 20.16 -33.66
N VAL A 217 -3.93 19.62 -33.21
CA VAL A 217 -2.85 20.31 -32.48
C VAL A 217 -1.51 19.76 -32.97
N GLY A 218 -0.38 20.43 -32.73
CA GLY A 218 0.91 19.91 -33.21
C GLY A 218 1.21 20.22 -34.68
N VAL A 219 0.32 20.92 -35.39
CA VAL A 219 0.49 21.25 -36.81
C VAL A 219 1.04 22.66 -36.95
N MET A 220 2.19 22.78 -37.63
CA MET A 220 2.78 24.07 -37.98
C MET A 220 2.29 24.50 -39.36
N HIS A 221 1.62 25.64 -39.41
CA HIS A 221 1.09 26.26 -40.63
C HIS A 221 2.06 27.31 -41.15
N ARG A 222 2.38 27.24 -42.45
CA ARG A 222 3.20 28.23 -43.13
C ARG A 222 2.32 29.31 -43.76
N ILE A 223 2.60 30.58 -43.45
CA ILE A 223 1.76 31.72 -43.84
C ILE A 223 2.64 32.77 -44.50
N ARG A 224 2.19 33.30 -45.65
CA ARG A 224 2.92 34.26 -46.47
C ARG A 224 2.47 35.69 -46.14
N TYR A 225 3.43 36.55 -45.77
CA TYR A 225 3.26 37.98 -45.56
C TYR A 225 3.97 38.74 -46.68
N GLU A 226 3.25 39.53 -47.45
CA GLU A 226 3.81 40.23 -48.61
C GLU A 226 4.48 41.53 -48.21
N PHE A 227 5.64 41.83 -48.80
CA PHE A 227 6.31 43.10 -48.60
C PHE A 227 5.51 44.26 -49.21
N LEU A 228 5.56 45.44 -48.59
CA LEU A 228 4.94 46.65 -49.13
C LEU A 228 5.64 47.15 -50.40
N ASP A 229 6.97 47.14 -50.38
CA ASP A 229 7.83 47.60 -51.48
C ASP A 229 8.42 46.42 -52.24
N ALA A 230 7.81 46.04 -53.37
CA ALA A 230 8.25 44.92 -54.22
C ALA A 230 9.55 45.21 -55.03
N SER A 231 10.37 46.17 -54.61
CA SER A 231 11.51 46.70 -55.38
C SER A 231 12.88 46.24 -54.86
N SER A 232 13.00 44.98 -54.46
CA SER A 232 14.30 44.35 -54.20
C SER A 232 14.58 43.27 -55.24
N SER A 233 15.54 43.58 -56.13
CA SER A 233 16.00 42.85 -57.31
C SER A 233 16.63 41.47 -57.03
N SER A 234 16.23 40.74 -55.98
CA SER A 234 16.73 39.40 -55.63
C SER A 234 15.85 38.68 -54.60
N GLY A 235 14.70 38.11 -54.98
CA GLY A 235 14.00 37.14 -54.14
C GLY A 235 12.47 37.05 -54.26
N SER A 236 11.88 36.22 -53.39
CA SER A 236 10.43 36.02 -53.20
C SER A 236 9.75 37.31 -52.70
N ASN A 237 8.55 37.63 -53.19
CA ASN A 237 7.77 38.84 -52.83
C ASN A 237 7.10 38.75 -51.44
N TYR A 238 7.37 37.71 -50.67
CA TYR A 238 6.78 37.47 -49.36
C TYR A 238 7.79 36.86 -48.39
N LEU A 239 7.53 37.07 -47.10
CA LEU A 239 8.17 36.40 -45.99
C LEU A 239 7.24 35.30 -45.46
N GLU A 240 7.77 34.11 -45.19
CA GLU A 240 6.98 32.98 -44.71
C GLU A 240 7.17 32.75 -43.20
N VAL A 241 6.06 32.71 -42.47
CA VAL A 241 6.00 32.54 -41.02
C VAL A 241 5.43 31.17 -40.70
N GLY A 242 6.09 30.44 -39.80
CA GLY A 242 5.55 29.20 -39.23
C GLY A 242 4.81 29.46 -37.92
N THR A 243 3.53 29.10 -37.84
CA THR A 243 2.75 29.17 -36.58
C THR A 243 1.85 27.96 -36.37
N THR A 244 1.67 27.55 -35.11
CA THR A 244 0.71 26.51 -34.71
C THR A 244 -0.66 27.07 -34.35
N ARG A 245 -0.82 28.39 -34.33
CA ARG A 245 -2.04 29.11 -33.92
C ARG A 245 -2.46 30.15 -34.95
N PRO A 246 -2.85 29.75 -36.18
CA PRO A 246 -3.24 30.71 -37.22
C PRO A 246 -4.48 31.52 -36.81
N GLU A 247 -5.33 31.03 -35.90
CA GLU A 247 -6.44 31.82 -35.35
C GLU A 247 -6.00 33.12 -34.64
N THR A 248 -4.74 33.20 -34.19
CA THR A 248 -4.21 34.39 -33.50
C THR A 248 -3.68 35.48 -34.43
N LEU A 249 -3.70 35.27 -35.76
CA LEU A 249 -3.18 36.23 -36.75
C LEU A 249 -3.77 37.64 -36.58
N PHE A 250 -5.06 37.74 -36.28
CA PHE A 250 -5.74 39.03 -36.12
C PHE A 250 -5.11 39.92 -35.03
N ALA A 251 -4.36 39.34 -34.09
CA ALA A 251 -3.63 40.03 -33.04
C ALA A 251 -2.15 40.30 -33.37
N ASP A 252 -1.66 39.93 -34.57
CA ASP A 252 -0.26 40.15 -34.94
C ASP A 252 0.07 41.64 -34.95
N CYS A 253 1.20 42.02 -34.37
CA CYS A 253 1.69 43.40 -34.32
C CYS A 253 3.00 43.62 -35.09
N ALA A 254 3.82 42.58 -35.25
CA ALA A 254 5.09 42.61 -35.97
C ALA A 254 5.47 41.20 -36.43
N LEU A 255 6.47 41.10 -37.31
CA LEU A 255 7.24 39.87 -37.49
C LEU A 255 8.61 40.03 -36.84
N VAL A 256 9.16 38.94 -36.29
CA VAL A 256 10.45 38.98 -35.59
C VAL A 256 11.37 37.90 -36.16
N VAL A 257 12.61 38.29 -36.44
CA VAL A 257 13.66 37.40 -36.94
C VAL A 257 14.87 37.47 -36.01
N ASN A 258 15.65 36.39 -35.95
CA ASN A 258 16.89 36.41 -35.20
C ASN A 258 17.93 37.28 -35.94
N PRO A 259 18.63 38.21 -35.26
CA PRO A 259 19.65 39.05 -35.88
C PRO A 259 20.87 38.27 -36.42
N ASN A 260 21.04 37.00 -36.01
CA ASN A 260 22.09 36.11 -36.50
C ASN A 260 21.61 35.17 -37.62
N ASP A 261 20.35 35.25 -38.06
CA ASP A 261 19.83 34.43 -39.17
C ASP A 261 20.11 35.10 -40.53
N GLU A 262 21.22 34.71 -41.16
CA GLU A 262 21.67 35.23 -42.46
C GLU A 262 20.58 35.18 -43.55
N ARG A 263 19.59 34.27 -43.43
CA ARG A 263 18.49 34.15 -44.39
C ARG A 263 17.57 35.37 -44.38
N TYR A 264 17.36 35.99 -43.20
CA TYR A 264 16.30 36.99 -42.98
C TYR A 264 16.79 38.34 -42.45
N VAL A 265 18.05 38.47 -42.02
CA VAL A 265 18.64 39.73 -41.51
C VAL A 265 18.42 40.92 -42.46
N LYS A 266 18.50 40.70 -43.77
CA LYS A 266 18.26 41.72 -44.80
C LYS A 266 16.85 42.32 -44.82
N TYR A 267 15.88 41.70 -44.13
CA TYR A 267 14.49 42.17 -44.09
C TYR A 267 14.15 42.96 -42.82
N ILE A 268 15.08 43.08 -41.86
CA ILE A 268 14.87 43.87 -40.64
C ILE A 268 14.61 45.35 -41.00
N GLY A 269 13.59 45.94 -40.38
CA GLY A 269 13.15 47.32 -40.65
C GLY A 269 12.21 47.48 -41.84
N LEU A 270 12.03 46.44 -42.67
CA LEU A 270 11.01 46.43 -43.71
C LEU A 270 9.62 46.19 -43.13
N HIS A 271 8.60 46.42 -43.96
CA HIS A 271 7.20 46.26 -43.59
C HIS A 271 6.50 45.26 -44.51
N VAL A 272 5.56 44.52 -43.92
CA VAL A 272 4.72 43.55 -44.62
C VAL A 272 3.24 43.85 -44.44
N ARG A 273 2.40 43.44 -45.40
CA ARG A 273 0.94 43.47 -45.25
C ARG A 273 0.45 42.27 -44.46
N HIS A 274 -0.49 42.50 -43.56
CA HIS A 274 -1.16 41.42 -42.84
C HIS A 274 -2.02 40.57 -43.82
N PRO A 275 -1.92 39.23 -43.78
CA PRO A 275 -2.49 38.36 -44.81
C PRO A 275 -4.04 38.37 -44.87
N LEU A 276 -4.71 38.70 -43.76
CA LEU A 276 -6.17 38.73 -43.66
C LEU A 276 -6.76 40.13 -43.53
N CYS A 277 -5.94 41.13 -43.20
CA CYS A 277 -6.36 42.51 -42.97
C CYS A 277 -5.45 43.42 -43.81
N PRO A 278 -5.74 43.59 -45.12
CA PRO A 278 -4.82 44.25 -46.06
C PRO A 278 -4.47 45.69 -45.69
N ASP A 279 -5.36 46.37 -44.95
CA ASP A 279 -5.15 47.74 -44.46
C ASP A 279 -4.15 47.83 -43.31
N ARG A 280 -3.75 46.69 -42.73
CA ARG A 280 -2.77 46.62 -41.64
C ARG A 280 -1.39 46.27 -42.18
N THR A 281 -0.41 47.06 -41.76
CA THR A 281 1.01 46.87 -42.07
C THR A 281 1.77 46.55 -40.79
N LEU A 282 2.74 45.63 -40.87
CA LEU A 282 3.49 45.12 -39.73
C LEU A 282 5.00 45.33 -39.98
N PRO A 283 5.75 45.89 -39.02
CA PRO A 283 7.21 45.98 -39.11
C PRO A 283 7.87 44.61 -38.91
N ILE A 284 9.09 44.48 -39.44
CA ILE A 284 9.99 43.34 -39.17
C ILE A 284 11.06 43.78 -38.16
N LEU A 285 11.05 43.16 -36.99
CA LEU A 285 11.93 43.44 -35.86
C LEU A 285 13.01 42.35 -35.70
N ALA A 286 14.06 42.68 -34.94
CA ALA A 286 15.16 41.76 -34.65
C ALA A 286 15.20 41.42 -33.15
N ASP A 287 15.15 40.13 -32.80
CA ASP A 287 15.27 39.68 -31.41
C ASP A 287 15.97 38.32 -31.32
N GLU A 288 16.94 38.19 -30.41
CA GLU A 288 17.73 36.96 -30.21
C GLU A 288 16.90 35.82 -29.60
N ALA A 289 15.76 36.10 -28.97
CA ALA A 289 14.87 35.08 -28.42
C ALA A 289 14.20 34.22 -29.50
N VAL A 290 14.19 34.68 -30.76
CA VAL A 290 13.66 33.90 -31.89
C VAL A 290 14.61 32.77 -32.25
N GLN A 291 14.12 31.54 -32.24
CA GLN A 291 14.91 30.35 -32.57
C GLN A 291 15.01 30.15 -34.09
N VAL A 292 16.24 30.15 -34.61
CA VAL A 292 16.56 30.02 -36.05
C VAL A 292 16.03 28.71 -36.66
N ASP A 293 16.12 27.61 -35.91
CA ASP A 293 15.74 26.27 -36.39
C ASP A 293 14.26 25.93 -36.14
N LYS A 294 13.51 26.80 -35.44
CA LYS A 294 12.10 26.56 -35.12
C LYS A 294 11.20 27.06 -36.23
N GLY A 295 10.45 26.15 -36.84
CA GLY A 295 9.50 26.50 -37.90
C GLY A 295 10.22 27.05 -39.14
N THR A 296 9.92 28.29 -39.53
CA THR A 296 10.61 28.96 -40.64
C THR A 296 11.80 29.81 -40.19
N GLY A 297 12.05 29.98 -38.89
CA GLY A 297 12.99 30.96 -38.35
C GLY A 297 12.43 32.40 -38.25
N VAL A 298 11.18 32.59 -38.65
CA VAL A 298 10.44 33.87 -38.53
C VAL A 298 9.26 33.67 -37.58
N LEU A 299 9.15 34.52 -36.56
CA LEU A 299 8.08 34.51 -35.57
C LEU A 299 7.06 35.61 -35.88
N LYS A 300 5.75 35.30 -35.83
CA LYS A 300 4.71 36.34 -35.72
C LYS A 300 4.62 36.81 -34.28
N LEU A 301 4.59 38.12 -34.05
CA LEU A 301 4.52 38.70 -32.71
C LEU A 301 3.06 38.94 -32.30
N THR A 302 2.55 38.16 -31.35
CA THR A 302 1.20 38.26 -30.78
C THR A 302 1.22 38.48 -29.27
N PRO A 303 1.49 39.71 -28.79
CA PRO A 303 1.76 39.97 -27.38
C PRO A 303 0.58 39.64 -26.45
N ALA A 304 -0.66 39.68 -26.94
CA ALA A 304 -1.85 39.38 -26.16
C ALA A 304 -2.09 37.87 -25.90
N HIS A 305 -1.39 36.98 -26.62
CA HIS A 305 -1.74 35.54 -26.68
C HIS A 305 -0.57 34.56 -26.49
N ASP A 306 0.67 35.02 -26.29
CA ASP A 306 1.82 34.15 -25.98
C ASP A 306 2.83 34.82 -25.03
N PHE A 307 3.36 34.07 -24.07
CA PHE A 307 4.31 34.59 -23.06
C PHE A 307 5.63 35.07 -23.67
N THR A 308 6.14 34.37 -24.68
CA THR A 308 7.38 34.72 -25.39
C THR A 308 7.15 35.98 -26.20
N ASP A 309 6.05 36.03 -26.93
CA ASP A 309 5.67 37.19 -27.74
C ASP A 309 5.49 38.43 -26.86
N PHE A 310 4.83 38.30 -25.70
CA PHE A 310 4.68 39.39 -24.74
C PHE A 310 6.02 39.91 -24.22
N ALA A 311 6.96 39.01 -23.90
CA ALA A 311 8.29 39.39 -23.43
C ALA A 311 9.10 40.12 -24.52
N ILE A 312 9.08 39.61 -25.75
CA ILE A 312 9.72 40.26 -26.91
C ILE A 312 9.09 41.62 -27.14
N ALA A 313 7.76 41.70 -27.19
CA ALA A 313 7.06 42.97 -27.40
C ALA A 313 7.35 44.02 -26.33
N ARG A 314 7.56 43.63 -25.06
CA ARG A 314 8.01 44.56 -24.02
C ARG A 314 9.42 45.11 -24.29
N ASN A 315 10.32 44.31 -24.83
CA ASN A 315 11.67 44.77 -25.20
C ASN A 315 11.66 45.72 -26.40
N HIS A 316 10.64 45.61 -27.26
CA HIS A 316 10.45 46.44 -28.45
C HIS A 316 9.27 47.42 -28.33
N ALA A 317 8.90 47.81 -27.11
CA ALA A 317 7.72 48.64 -26.87
C ALA A 317 7.79 49.99 -27.62
N ASP A 318 8.98 50.56 -27.79
CA ASP A 318 9.20 51.81 -28.53
C ASP A 318 8.88 51.70 -30.04
N HIS A 319 8.78 50.47 -30.56
CA HIS A 319 8.48 50.18 -31.97
C HIS A 319 7.04 49.73 -32.20
N LEU A 320 6.23 49.61 -31.15
CA LEU A 320 4.84 49.14 -31.21
C LEU A 320 3.90 50.22 -30.66
N SER A 321 2.73 50.39 -31.28
CA SER A 321 1.70 51.26 -30.72
C SER A 321 1.05 50.60 -29.49
N ASP A 322 0.51 51.40 -28.56
CA ASP A 322 -0.25 50.88 -27.41
C ASP A 322 -1.44 50.02 -27.86
N GLU A 323 -2.07 50.37 -29.00
CA GLU A 323 -3.15 49.58 -29.59
C GLU A 323 -2.64 48.22 -30.07
N ASP A 324 -1.50 48.18 -30.77
CA ASP A 324 -0.93 46.93 -31.29
C ASP A 324 -0.39 46.03 -30.18
N PHE A 325 0.20 46.61 -29.13
CA PHE A 325 0.66 45.85 -27.96
C PHE A 325 -0.51 45.16 -27.24
N ASN A 326 -1.65 45.86 -27.10
CA ASN A 326 -2.82 45.35 -26.38
C ASN A 326 -3.85 44.65 -27.30
N ARG A 327 -3.55 44.48 -28.59
CA ARG A 327 -4.49 43.90 -29.56
C ARG A 327 -4.75 42.43 -29.24
N ALA A 328 -5.94 42.14 -28.73
CA ALA A 328 -6.43 40.78 -28.51
C ALA A 328 -7.44 40.37 -29.58
N CYS A 329 -7.41 39.10 -29.95
CA CYS A 329 -8.36 38.49 -30.88
C CYS A 329 -9.14 37.31 -30.31
N ILE A 330 -8.89 36.95 -29.05
CA ILE A 330 -9.62 35.90 -28.34
C ILE A 330 -10.09 36.47 -27.00
N ASP A 331 -11.36 36.27 -26.66
CA ASP A 331 -11.98 36.73 -25.43
C ASP A 331 -11.80 35.74 -24.25
N GLU A 332 -12.33 36.13 -23.09
CA GLU A 332 -12.26 35.36 -21.86
C GLU A 332 -12.96 33.99 -21.93
N SER A 333 -13.87 33.79 -22.88
CA SER A 333 -14.56 32.52 -23.09
C SER A 333 -13.83 31.60 -24.07
N GLY A 334 -12.76 32.09 -24.70
CA GLY A 334 -11.99 31.37 -25.71
C GLY A 334 -12.59 31.48 -27.11
N CYS A 335 -13.46 32.46 -27.34
CA CYS A 335 -14.06 32.78 -28.63
C CYS A 335 -13.33 33.95 -29.30
N LEU A 336 -13.37 34.00 -30.63
CA LEU A 336 -12.75 35.08 -31.40
C LEU A 336 -13.48 36.40 -31.18
N ILE A 337 -12.71 37.48 -31.11
CA ILE A 337 -13.15 38.88 -31.12
C ILE A 337 -12.23 39.67 -32.04
N ASN A 338 -12.70 40.81 -32.56
CA ASN A 338 -11.90 41.65 -33.47
C ASN A 338 -11.38 40.87 -34.71
N ALA A 339 -12.10 39.83 -35.13
CA ALA A 339 -11.73 38.87 -36.18
C ALA A 339 -12.70 38.92 -37.37
N ALA A 340 -13.25 40.11 -37.64
CA ALA A 340 -14.22 40.38 -38.70
C ALA A 340 -15.45 39.46 -38.60
N ASN A 341 -15.70 38.63 -39.62
CA ASN A 341 -16.88 37.76 -39.67
C ASN A 341 -16.75 36.47 -38.83
N LEU A 342 -15.68 36.32 -38.05
CA LEU A 342 -15.43 35.16 -37.19
C LEU A 342 -15.71 35.44 -35.71
N ASP A 343 -16.16 36.65 -35.37
CA ASP A 343 -16.46 37.03 -33.98
C ASP A 343 -17.51 36.09 -33.35
N GLY A 344 -17.23 35.63 -32.13
CA GLY A 344 -18.04 34.67 -31.37
C GLY A 344 -17.74 33.19 -31.64
N MET A 345 -16.94 32.85 -32.66
CA MET A 345 -16.58 31.47 -32.97
C MET A 345 -15.52 30.93 -31.99
N ASP A 346 -15.61 29.65 -31.58
CA ASP A 346 -14.59 29.02 -30.72
C ASP A 346 -13.22 28.98 -31.42
N ARG A 347 -12.14 29.25 -30.67
CA ARG A 347 -10.78 29.38 -31.22
C ARG A 347 -10.29 28.19 -32.04
N PHE A 348 -10.73 26.98 -31.74
CA PHE A 348 -10.33 25.79 -32.49
C PHE A 348 -11.12 25.60 -33.78
N GLU A 349 -12.37 26.08 -33.83
CA GLU A 349 -13.16 26.10 -35.06
C GLU A 349 -12.69 27.21 -35.99
N ALA A 350 -12.48 28.40 -35.42
CA ALA A 350 -11.95 29.56 -36.14
C ALA A 350 -10.60 29.26 -36.78
N ARG A 351 -9.75 28.43 -36.16
CA ARG A 351 -8.49 27.96 -36.75
C ARG A 351 -8.68 27.40 -38.16
N ASN A 352 -9.67 26.55 -38.36
CA ASN A 352 -9.93 25.92 -39.65
C ASN A 352 -10.45 26.93 -40.68
N GLU A 353 -11.36 27.81 -40.27
CA GLU A 353 -11.91 28.87 -41.11
C GLU A 353 -10.85 29.90 -41.53
N VAL A 354 -9.93 30.23 -40.61
CA VAL A 354 -8.79 31.11 -40.89
C VAL A 354 -7.87 30.48 -41.92
N VAL A 355 -7.54 29.19 -41.79
CA VAL A 355 -6.74 28.47 -42.80
C VAL A 355 -7.46 28.45 -44.15
N ALA A 356 -8.76 28.21 -44.19
CA ALA A 356 -9.54 28.24 -45.43
C ALA A 356 -9.49 29.62 -46.12
N LYS A 357 -9.64 30.71 -45.36
CA LYS A 357 -9.50 32.09 -45.86
C LYS A 357 -8.09 32.40 -46.37
N LEU A 358 -7.06 31.88 -45.72
CA LEU A 358 -5.67 32.03 -46.19
C LEU A 358 -5.44 31.31 -47.51
N VAL A 359 -6.05 30.13 -47.71
CA VAL A 359 -6.01 29.40 -48.99
C VAL A 359 -6.75 30.16 -50.08
N GLU A 360 -7.94 30.67 -49.80
CA GLU A 360 -8.74 31.48 -50.73
C GLU A 360 -7.97 32.70 -51.25
N ARG A 361 -7.15 33.31 -50.39
CA ARG A 361 -6.34 34.51 -50.70
C ARG A 361 -4.92 34.22 -51.20
N ASP A 362 -4.57 32.96 -51.46
CA ASP A 362 -3.21 32.51 -51.84
C ASP A 362 -2.10 32.95 -50.86
N LYS A 363 -2.45 33.07 -49.57
CA LYS A 363 -1.50 33.40 -48.48
C LYS A 363 -1.04 32.17 -47.70
N TYR A 364 -1.55 30.98 -48.01
CA TYR A 364 -1.22 29.75 -47.31
C TYR A 364 -0.07 28.99 -47.98
N GLY A 365 1.04 28.81 -47.26
CA GLY A 365 2.25 28.12 -47.73
C GLY A 365 2.25 26.60 -47.51
N GLY A 366 1.21 26.03 -46.89
CA GLY A 366 1.10 24.61 -46.57
C GLY A 366 1.37 24.25 -45.11
N ARG A 367 1.37 22.94 -44.80
CA ARG A 367 1.68 22.40 -43.48
C ARG A 367 3.16 21.98 -43.40
N MET A 368 3.74 22.06 -42.21
CA MET A 368 5.11 21.64 -41.91
C MET A 368 5.12 20.68 -40.71
N SER A 369 6.00 19.69 -40.72
CA SER A 369 6.17 18.75 -39.61
C SER A 369 6.77 19.47 -38.40
N TYR A 370 6.11 19.35 -37.25
CA TYR A 370 6.62 19.85 -35.98
C TYR A 370 6.39 18.78 -34.91
N HIS A 371 7.47 18.27 -34.32
CA HIS A 371 7.43 17.09 -33.45
C HIS A 371 7.60 17.42 -31.96
N GLU A 372 7.82 18.69 -31.62
CA GLU A 372 8.18 19.13 -30.26
C GLU A 372 7.16 20.11 -29.68
N GLN A 373 5.85 19.79 -29.79
CA GLN A 373 4.82 20.63 -29.17
C GLN A 373 4.36 20.07 -27.82
N GLN A 374 4.46 20.92 -26.80
CA GLN A 374 3.82 20.73 -25.51
C GLN A 374 2.59 21.64 -25.40
N LEU A 375 1.48 21.11 -24.89
CA LEU A 375 0.29 21.87 -24.58
C LEU A 375 0.22 22.17 -23.09
N ARG A 376 -0.17 23.41 -22.77
CA ARG A 376 -0.52 23.84 -21.42
C ARG A 376 -2.02 23.61 -21.23
N ILE A 377 -2.38 22.79 -20.27
CA ILE A 377 -3.77 22.40 -19.98
C ILE A 377 -4.08 22.78 -18.54
N CYS A 378 -5.30 23.25 -18.30
CA CYS A 378 -5.77 23.47 -16.94
C CYS A 378 -5.96 22.13 -16.24
N GLY A 379 -5.18 21.84 -15.20
CA GLY A 379 -5.26 20.58 -14.46
C GLY A 379 -6.58 20.36 -13.70
N ARG A 380 -7.40 21.41 -13.57
CA ARG A 380 -8.75 21.31 -12.97
C ARG A 380 -9.83 21.00 -13.99
N THR A 381 -9.73 21.57 -15.19
CA THR A 381 -10.80 21.49 -16.18
C THR A 381 -10.50 20.54 -17.32
N GLY A 382 -9.25 20.41 -17.75
CA GLY A 382 -8.86 19.73 -18.99
C GLY A 382 -8.94 20.61 -20.24
N ASP A 383 -9.27 21.90 -20.10
CA ASP A 383 -9.23 22.88 -21.20
C ASP A 383 -7.79 23.35 -21.47
N ILE A 384 -7.50 23.72 -22.71
CA ILE A 384 -6.19 24.29 -23.08
C ILE A 384 -6.12 25.73 -22.57
N ILE A 385 -5.00 26.07 -21.95
CA ILE A 385 -4.75 27.42 -21.42
C ILE A 385 -4.66 28.43 -22.55
N GLU A 386 -5.33 29.56 -22.36
CA GLU A 386 -5.16 30.75 -23.19
C GLU A 386 -4.23 31.71 -22.42
N PRO A 387 -3.03 32.03 -22.93
CA PRO A 387 -2.28 33.15 -22.39
C PRO A 387 -3.09 34.43 -22.65
N MET A 388 -3.31 35.25 -21.62
CA MET A 388 -4.00 36.53 -21.76
C MET A 388 -3.30 37.63 -20.98
N VAL A 389 -3.26 38.83 -21.54
CA VAL A 389 -2.77 40.03 -20.86
C VAL A 389 -3.90 40.64 -20.05
N LYS A 390 -3.78 40.62 -18.71
CA LYS A 390 -4.79 41.21 -17.81
C LYS A 390 -4.15 41.96 -16.65
N LYS A 391 -4.83 43.00 -16.18
CA LYS A 391 -4.47 43.73 -14.97
C LYS A 391 -4.88 42.88 -13.77
N GLN A 392 -3.91 42.46 -12.96
CA GLN A 392 -4.11 41.57 -11.83
C GLN A 392 -3.28 42.01 -10.62
N TRP A 393 -3.64 41.53 -9.43
CA TRP A 393 -2.85 41.72 -8.22
C TRP A 393 -1.73 40.68 -8.12
N PHE A 394 -0.51 41.15 -7.97
CA PHE A 394 0.70 40.34 -7.83
C PHE A 394 1.41 40.65 -6.51
N MET A 395 2.18 39.68 -6.03
CA MET A 395 3.08 39.86 -4.90
C MET A 395 4.52 39.52 -5.28
N ASP A 396 5.44 40.47 -5.10
CA ASP A 396 6.87 40.19 -5.18
C ASP A 396 7.31 39.39 -3.95
N CYS A 397 7.80 38.18 -4.21
CA CYS A 397 8.23 37.25 -3.19
C CYS A 397 9.76 37.15 -3.06
N THR A 398 10.52 37.93 -3.84
CA THR A 398 11.98 37.76 -3.97
C THR A 398 12.69 37.97 -2.62
N SER A 399 12.47 39.14 -2.01
CA SER A 399 13.12 39.51 -0.74
C SER A 399 12.74 38.60 0.43
N MET A 400 11.47 38.17 0.49
CA MET A 400 10.98 37.23 1.51
C MET A 400 11.54 35.83 1.31
N ASN A 401 11.61 35.33 0.07
CA ASN A 401 12.17 34.02 -0.24
C ASN A 401 13.66 33.97 0.11
N ASP A 402 14.42 35.02 -0.20
CA ASP A 402 15.83 35.13 0.18
C ASP A 402 16.01 35.10 1.71
N ALA A 403 15.08 35.71 2.47
CA ALA A 403 15.11 35.63 3.93
C ALA A 403 14.84 34.20 4.43
N VAL A 404 13.93 33.46 3.79
CA VAL A 404 13.68 32.05 4.11
C VAL A 404 14.91 31.19 3.80
N LEU A 405 15.53 31.38 2.65
CA LEU A 405 16.76 30.67 2.26
C LEU A 405 17.87 30.89 3.29
N ARG A 406 18.09 32.15 3.73
CA ARG A 406 19.05 32.45 4.81
C ARG A 406 18.68 31.77 6.13
N ALA A 407 17.39 31.71 6.48
CA ALA A 407 16.94 31.03 7.70
C ALA A 407 17.22 29.52 7.65
N ILE A 408 17.14 28.89 6.47
CA ILE A 408 17.51 27.49 6.25
C ILE A 408 19.04 27.33 6.37
N GLU A 409 19.82 28.18 5.71
CA GLU A 409 21.29 28.16 5.75
C GLU A 409 21.85 28.33 7.16
N GLN A 410 21.24 29.20 7.96
CA GLN A 410 21.61 29.45 9.36
C GLN A 410 21.12 28.36 10.33
N GLY A 411 20.31 27.41 9.87
CA GLY A 411 19.73 26.35 10.70
C GLY A 411 18.59 26.81 11.62
N LEU A 412 18.05 28.02 11.41
CA LEU A 412 16.85 28.51 12.12
C LEU A 412 15.58 27.77 11.67
N LEU A 413 15.54 27.37 10.40
CA LEU A 413 14.51 26.52 9.83
C LEU A 413 15.12 25.20 9.36
N THR A 414 14.69 24.09 9.95
CA THR A 414 15.19 22.76 9.59
C THR A 414 14.17 21.98 8.76
N VAL A 415 14.61 21.30 7.69
CA VAL A 415 13.76 20.47 6.84
C VAL A 415 14.21 19.01 6.93
N THR A 416 13.30 18.12 7.28
CA THR A 416 13.54 16.67 7.40
C THR A 416 12.59 15.91 6.48
N PRO A 417 13.08 14.94 5.68
CA PRO A 417 14.47 14.52 5.53
C PRO A 417 15.30 15.51 4.70
N LYS A 418 16.62 15.59 4.99
CA LYS A 418 17.53 16.59 4.39
C LYS A 418 17.54 16.59 2.86
N TYR A 419 17.36 15.44 2.22
CA TYR A 419 17.38 15.38 0.75
C TYR A 419 16.19 16.10 0.11
N MET A 420 15.06 16.26 0.83
CA MET A 420 13.90 17.03 0.36
C MET A 420 14.09 18.54 0.51
N GLN A 421 15.06 18.99 1.31
CA GLN A 421 15.38 20.42 1.47
C GLN A 421 15.70 21.08 0.13
N LYS A 422 16.41 20.36 -0.76
CA LYS A 422 16.80 20.92 -2.06
C LYS A 422 15.60 21.24 -2.96
N HIS A 423 14.53 20.46 -2.85
CA HIS A 423 13.29 20.74 -3.58
C HIS A 423 12.64 22.04 -3.12
N LEU A 424 12.64 22.31 -1.80
CA LEU A 424 12.12 23.56 -1.25
C LEU A 424 13.00 24.76 -1.65
N GLU A 425 14.33 24.62 -1.56
CA GLU A 425 15.28 25.67 -2.01
C GLU A 425 15.10 26.01 -3.48
N ASN A 426 15.01 24.99 -4.36
CA ASN A 426 14.80 25.21 -5.79
C ASN A 426 13.49 25.96 -6.07
N TRP A 427 12.45 25.72 -5.26
CA TRP A 427 11.19 26.44 -5.38
C TRP A 427 11.32 27.90 -4.94
N LEU A 428 11.99 28.17 -3.80
CA LEU A 428 12.21 29.52 -3.27
C LEU A 428 13.06 30.41 -4.20
N ASN A 429 13.94 29.81 -5.02
CA ASN A 429 14.77 30.53 -5.98
C ASN A 429 14.00 31.09 -7.19
N LYS A 430 12.71 30.77 -7.36
CA LYS A 430 11.89 31.35 -8.44
C LYS A 430 11.59 32.83 -8.16
N LYS A 431 11.83 33.70 -9.15
CA LYS A 431 11.71 35.16 -9.04
C LYS A 431 10.42 35.75 -9.64
N GLU A 432 9.54 34.91 -10.17
CA GLU A 432 8.30 35.38 -10.76
C GLU A 432 7.33 35.86 -9.68
N PRO A 433 6.71 37.05 -9.84
CA PRO A 433 5.69 37.52 -8.91
C PRO A 433 4.51 36.56 -8.82
N TRP A 434 3.99 36.36 -7.60
CA TRP A 434 2.85 35.50 -7.38
C TRP A 434 1.55 36.21 -7.73
N CYS A 435 0.82 35.71 -8.74
CA CYS A 435 -0.53 36.19 -9.05
C CYS A 435 -1.52 35.82 -7.94
N LEU A 436 -2.03 36.81 -7.22
CA LEU A 436 -2.99 36.66 -6.14
C LEU A 436 -4.44 36.66 -6.62
N SER A 437 -4.74 37.40 -7.69
CA SER A 437 -6.11 37.52 -8.21
C SER A 437 -6.67 36.23 -8.80
N ARG A 438 -7.96 35.98 -8.56
CA ARG A 438 -8.77 34.93 -9.18
C ARG A 438 -10.18 35.46 -9.46
N GLN A 439 -10.72 35.17 -10.65
CA GLN A 439 -12.04 35.62 -11.09
C GLN A 439 -13.09 34.55 -10.72
N LEU A 440 -13.14 34.22 -9.43
CA LEU A 440 -14.00 33.19 -8.87
C LEU A 440 -15.07 33.84 -7.99
N ASP A 441 -16.20 33.15 -7.81
CA ASP A 441 -17.22 33.60 -6.87
C ASP A 441 -16.88 33.13 -5.44
N TRP A 442 -16.21 31.98 -5.30
CA TRP A 442 -15.87 31.37 -4.02
C TRP A 442 -14.44 31.69 -3.59
N GLY A 443 -14.28 32.57 -2.60
CA GLY A 443 -12.97 32.94 -2.05
C GLY A 443 -13.02 34.19 -1.16
N GLN A 444 -11.86 34.60 -0.66
CA GLN A 444 -11.71 35.87 0.08
C GLN A 444 -11.68 37.03 -0.91
N ARG A 445 -12.64 37.97 -0.86
CA ARG A 445 -12.65 39.15 -1.75
C ARG A 445 -11.41 40.03 -1.52
N ILE A 446 -10.85 40.56 -2.60
CA ILE A 446 -9.69 41.46 -2.50
C ILE A 446 -10.10 42.76 -1.78
N PRO A 447 -9.38 43.21 -0.74
CA PRO A 447 -9.72 44.40 0.04
C PRO A 447 -9.24 45.69 -0.67
N ALA A 448 -9.67 45.87 -1.92
CA ALA A 448 -9.39 47.04 -2.75
C ALA A 448 -10.72 47.65 -3.24
N PHE A 449 -10.83 48.97 -3.17
CA PHE A 449 -12.05 49.73 -3.44
C PHE A 449 -11.76 50.82 -4.46
N ARG A 450 -12.75 51.19 -5.27
CA ARG A 450 -12.65 52.32 -6.18
C ARG A 450 -13.95 53.10 -6.25
N LEU A 451 -13.83 54.39 -6.53
CA LEU A 451 -14.98 55.22 -6.90
C LEU A 451 -15.37 54.92 -8.34
N SER A 452 -16.67 54.97 -8.65
CA SER A 452 -17.16 54.80 -10.03
C SER A 452 -16.56 55.80 -11.03
N SER A 453 -16.00 56.91 -10.54
CA SER A 453 -15.40 57.99 -11.33
C SER A 453 -13.86 57.96 -11.40
N ASN A 454 -13.17 57.08 -10.63
CA ASN A 454 -11.70 57.05 -10.56
C ASN A 454 -11.14 55.69 -11.04
N SER A 455 -9.97 55.73 -11.67
CA SER A 455 -9.21 54.55 -12.10
C SER A 455 -8.38 53.90 -10.98
N ASP A 456 -8.07 54.63 -9.91
CA ASP A 456 -7.13 54.18 -8.89
C ASP A 456 -7.79 53.35 -7.78
N TRP A 457 -7.08 52.31 -7.34
CA TRP A 457 -7.51 51.43 -6.26
C TRP A 457 -7.11 51.99 -4.88
N ILE A 458 -8.05 51.90 -3.94
CA ILE A 458 -7.90 52.27 -2.54
C ILE A 458 -7.90 50.98 -1.73
N VAL A 459 -6.73 50.59 -1.23
CA VAL A 459 -6.56 49.35 -0.48
C VAL A 459 -6.85 49.62 0.99
N ALA A 460 -7.87 48.95 1.54
CA ALA A 460 -8.32 49.14 2.92
C ALA A 460 -9.00 47.87 3.43
N PRO A 461 -8.97 47.57 4.74
CA PRO A 461 -9.49 46.30 5.26
C PRO A 461 -11.02 46.15 5.14
N ASN A 462 -11.75 47.25 5.00
CA ASN A 462 -13.19 47.29 4.80
C ASN A 462 -13.61 48.63 4.16
N GLU A 463 -14.88 48.70 3.73
CA GLU A 463 -15.44 49.89 3.07
C GLU A 463 -15.41 51.14 3.97
N ALA A 464 -15.62 50.99 5.28
CA ALA A 464 -15.61 52.12 6.20
C ALA A 464 -14.23 52.77 6.30
N GLU A 465 -13.15 51.98 6.31
CA GLU A 465 -11.77 52.51 6.24
C GLU A 465 -11.44 53.05 4.85
N ALA A 466 -11.93 52.43 3.78
CA ALA A 466 -11.76 52.97 2.42
C ALA A 466 -12.37 54.38 2.31
N LEU A 467 -13.59 54.59 2.83
CA LEU A 467 -14.24 55.90 2.86
C LEU A 467 -13.46 56.93 3.68
N ARG A 468 -12.85 56.52 4.80
CA ARG A 468 -11.99 57.41 5.62
C ARG A 468 -10.76 57.87 4.84
N LEU A 469 -10.12 56.97 4.10
CA LEU A 469 -8.95 57.28 3.26
C LEU A 469 -9.32 58.16 2.05
N CYS A 470 -10.55 58.06 1.54
CA CYS A 470 -11.02 58.86 0.40
C CYS A 470 -11.21 60.34 0.74
N ASP A 471 -11.91 60.65 1.83
CA ASP A 471 -12.59 61.96 1.94
C ASP A 471 -12.28 62.75 3.20
N GLY A 472 -11.77 62.16 4.30
CA GLY A 472 -11.58 62.88 5.57
C GLY A 472 -12.85 63.52 6.19
N ALA A 473 -13.95 63.61 5.45
CA ALA A 473 -15.16 64.40 5.71
C ALA A 473 -16.45 63.63 5.33
N ASN A 474 -16.49 62.31 5.50
CA ASN A 474 -17.72 61.52 5.70
C ASN A 474 -18.89 61.77 4.72
N THR A 475 -18.63 62.12 3.45
CA THR A 475 -19.70 62.21 2.43
C THR A 475 -20.02 60.80 1.93
N LYS A 476 -21.31 60.47 1.73
CA LYS A 476 -21.75 59.17 1.18
C LYS A 476 -21.26 59.02 -0.27
N MET A 477 -20.04 58.52 -0.46
CA MET A 477 -19.53 58.13 -1.77
C MET A 477 -19.84 56.66 -2.04
N ASN A 478 -20.17 56.32 -3.29
CA ASN A 478 -20.47 54.94 -3.68
C ASN A 478 -19.15 54.25 -4.08
N LEU A 479 -18.58 53.46 -3.18
CA LEU A 479 -17.38 52.66 -3.43
C LEU A 479 -17.77 51.28 -3.96
N LYS A 480 -17.04 50.81 -4.97
CA LYS A 480 -17.14 49.44 -5.46
C LYS A 480 -15.88 48.69 -5.06
N GLN A 481 -16.03 47.58 -4.33
CA GLN A 481 -14.94 46.65 -4.05
C GLN A 481 -14.54 45.89 -5.33
N ASP A 482 -13.27 45.51 -5.45
CA ASP A 482 -12.79 44.60 -6.48
C ASP A 482 -13.60 43.29 -6.47
N ASP A 483 -14.01 42.84 -7.65
CA ASP A 483 -14.84 41.65 -7.86
C ASP A 483 -14.02 40.36 -7.77
N ASP A 484 -12.69 40.47 -7.89
CA ASP A 484 -11.77 39.36 -7.72
C ASP A 484 -11.74 38.82 -6.28
N VAL A 485 -11.40 37.54 -6.18
CA VAL A 485 -11.03 36.88 -4.93
C VAL A 485 -9.54 36.54 -4.91
N LEU A 486 -9.01 36.36 -3.72
CA LEU A 486 -7.63 35.97 -3.49
C LEU A 486 -7.43 34.47 -3.72
N ASP A 487 -6.23 34.14 -4.19
CA ASP A 487 -5.72 32.77 -4.24
C ASP A 487 -5.82 32.11 -2.85
N THR A 488 -6.31 30.87 -2.83
CA THR A 488 -6.48 30.07 -1.61
C THR A 488 -5.18 29.99 -0.80
N TRP A 489 -4.05 29.87 -1.49
CA TRP A 489 -2.76 29.77 -0.82
C TRP A 489 -2.37 31.02 -0.04
N PHE A 490 -2.93 32.19 -0.37
CA PHE A 490 -2.71 33.43 0.37
C PHE A 490 -3.34 33.34 1.77
N SER A 491 -4.61 32.94 1.86
CA SER A 491 -5.26 32.78 3.17
C SER A 491 -4.67 31.61 3.97
N SER A 492 -4.38 30.48 3.31
CA SER A 492 -3.77 29.32 3.96
C SER A 492 -2.33 29.56 4.42
N SER A 493 -1.63 30.57 3.87
CA SER A 493 -0.29 30.96 4.32
C SER A 493 -0.27 31.64 5.70
N LEU A 494 -1.41 32.20 6.13
CA LEU A 494 -1.53 33.01 7.34
C LEU A 494 -2.00 32.20 8.57
N ILE A 495 -2.37 30.93 8.39
CA ILE A 495 -2.92 30.06 9.44
C ILE A 495 -2.12 30.15 10.76
N PRO A 496 -0.78 30.01 10.78
CA PRO A 496 -0.03 29.97 12.03
C PRO A 496 -0.21 31.23 12.89
N ILE A 497 -0.18 32.42 12.27
CA ILE A 497 -0.28 33.69 13.00
C ILE A 497 -1.73 34.02 13.37
N ILE A 498 -2.70 33.63 12.54
CA ILE A 498 -4.14 33.80 12.84
C ILE A 498 -4.55 32.99 14.07
N LEU A 499 -4.00 31.78 14.24
CA LEU A 499 -4.25 30.94 15.42
C LEU A 499 -3.73 31.57 16.72
N LEU A 500 -2.73 32.45 16.66
CA LEU A 500 -2.27 33.26 17.80
C LEU A 500 -3.08 34.56 18.01
N GLY A 501 -4.07 34.83 17.16
CA GLY A 501 -4.95 35.99 17.27
C GLY A 501 -4.48 37.22 16.50
N TRP A 502 -3.53 37.07 15.57
CA TRP A 502 -3.19 38.13 14.61
C TRP A 502 -4.38 38.39 13.67
N PRO A 503 -4.68 39.65 13.28
CA PRO A 503 -3.94 40.89 13.54
C PRO A 503 -4.28 41.59 14.86
N LYS A 504 -5.34 41.16 15.57
CA LYS A 504 -5.78 41.79 16.83
C LYS A 504 -4.74 41.74 17.94
N LYS A 505 -3.84 40.75 17.88
CA LYS A 505 -2.72 40.57 18.81
C LYS A 505 -1.41 40.59 18.04
N ARG A 506 -0.43 41.30 18.59
CA ARG A 506 0.96 41.25 18.12
C ARG A 506 1.53 39.85 18.36
N ILE A 507 2.24 39.31 17.39
CA ILE A 507 3.00 38.06 17.54
C ILE A 507 4.31 38.38 18.27
N ASP A 508 4.56 37.65 19.35
CA ASP A 508 5.73 37.79 20.23
C ASP A 508 6.53 36.48 20.39
N ARG A 509 6.11 35.43 19.67
CA ARG A 509 6.67 34.08 19.75
C ARG A 509 6.43 33.28 18.47
N ILE A 510 7.18 32.19 18.32
CA ILE A 510 6.98 31.22 17.24
C ILE A 510 5.61 30.53 17.40
N PRO A 511 4.72 30.58 16.39
CA PRO A 511 3.37 30.01 16.47
C PRO A 511 3.30 28.49 16.62
N LEU A 512 4.06 27.74 15.82
CA LEU A 512 3.99 26.29 15.75
C LEU A 512 5.36 25.67 16.10
N SER A 513 5.36 24.53 16.77
CA SER A 513 6.58 23.83 17.17
C SER A 513 7.18 23.02 16.02
N VAL A 514 6.33 22.49 15.14
CA VAL A 514 6.69 21.72 13.95
C VAL A 514 5.54 21.80 12.95
N LEU A 515 5.87 21.81 11.66
CA LEU A 515 4.91 21.57 10.58
C LEU A 515 5.23 20.23 9.91
N GLU A 516 4.24 19.34 9.89
CA GLU A 516 4.31 18.05 9.20
C GLU A 516 3.39 18.10 7.98
N THR A 517 3.87 17.66 6.82
CA THR A 517 3.03 17.58 5.61
C THR A 517 3.66 16.74 4.49
N GLY A 518 2.90 16.47 3.43
CA GLY A 518 3.42 15.81 2.23
C GLY A 518 4.35 16.75 1.45
N TYR A 519 5.40 16.22 0.83
CA TYR A 519 6.36 17.06 0.08
C TYR A 519 5.73 17.76 -1.14
N ASP A 520 4.59 17.28 -1.63
CA ASP A 520 3.92 17.86 -2.80
C ASP A 520 3.44 19.28 -2.56
N ILE A 521 3.10 19.63 -1.31
CA ILE A 521 2.65 20.97 -0.94
C ILE A 521 3.73 21.85 -0.28
N ALA A 522 4.97 21.35 -0.20
CA ALA A 522 6.07 22.07 0.41
C ALA A 522 6.36 23.42 -0.27
N GLY A 523 6.35 23.47 -1.60
CA GLY A 523 6.60 24.71 -2.34
C GLY A 523 5.50 25.76 -2.13
N PHE A 524 4.26 25.42 -2.46
CA PHE A 524 3.17 26.41 -2.51
C PHE A 524 2.48 26.66 -1.16
N TRP A 525 2.67 25.81 -0.16
CA TRP A 525 2.11 26.04 1.18
C TRP A 525 3.19 26.32 2.21
N VAL A 526 4.16 25.41 2.40
CA VAL A 526 5.20 25.59 3.43
C VAL A 526 6.05 26.82 3.15
N ALA A 527 6.57 26.96 1.92
CA ALA A 527 7.39 28.10 1.55
C ALA A 527 6.61 29.43 1.65
N ARG A 528 5.34 29.45 1.21
CA ARG A 528 4.46 30.62 1.34
C ARG A 528 4.17 30.98 2.79
N MET A 529 3.87 30.00 3.65
CA MET A 529 3.66 30.23 5.09
C MET A 529 4.89 30.88 5.72
N VAL A 530 6.08 30.33 5.47
CA VAL A 530 7.31 30.89 6.05
C VAL A 530 7.56 32.30 5.52
N ALA A 531 7.51 32.50 4.20
CA ALA A 531 7.81 33.79 3.59
C ALA A 531 6.84 34.90 4.04
N VAL A 532 5.53 34.64 3.99
CA VAL A 532 4.49 35.62 4.32
C VAL A 532 4.44 35.90 5.83
N CYS A 533 4.42 34.87 6.68
CA CYS A 533 4.38 35.08 8.13
C CYS A 533 5.64 35.80 8.63
N TYR A 534 6.82 35.45 8.11
CA TYR A 534 8.07 36.10 8.47
C TYR A 534 8.09 37.57 8.04
N SER A 535 7.62 37.88 6.82
CA SER A 535 7.51 39.26 6.34
C SER A 535 6.54 40.11 7.18
N LEU A 536 5.40 39.54 7.58
CA LEU A 536 4.38 40.26 8.37
C LEU A 536 4.77 40.48 9.83
N THR A 537 5.50 39.54 10.44
CA THR A 537 5.67 39.49 11.90
C THR A 537 7.12 39.54 12.38
N GLY A 538 8.09 39.25 11.51
CA GLY A 538 9.50 39.05 11.88
C GLY A 538 9.79 37.70 12.56
N TYR A 539 8.78 36.85 12.77
CA TYR A 539 8.93 35.53 13.38
C TYR A 539 8.68 34.42 12.36
N LEU A 540 9.46 33.34 12.45
CA LEU A 540 9.16 32.12 11.69
C LEU A 540 7.85 31.50 12.20
N PRO A 541 6.98 31.00 11.32
CA PRO A 541 5.74 30.32 11.74
C PRO A 541 6.02 29.00 12.48
N PHE A 542 7.16 28.36 12.19
CA PHE A 542 7.66 27.14 12.81
C PHE A 542 9.19 27.04 12.58
N PRO A 543 9.95 26.38 13.47
CA PRO A 543 11.39 26.19 13.32
C PRO A 543 11.76 24.88 12.59
N LYS A 544 10.80 23.98 12.39
CA LYS A 544 11.03 22.63 11.85
C LYS A 544 9.91 22.21 10.91
N VAL A 545 10.30 21.65 9.76
CA VAL A 545 9.44 21.06 8.74
C VAL A 545 9.76 19.57 8.63
N VAL A 546 8.74 18.73 8.71
CA VAL A 546 8.83 17.29 8.49
C VAL A 546 7.99 16.94 7.26
N LEU A 547 8.65 16.41 6.24
CA LEU A 547 8.05 16.06 4.96
C LEU A 547 7.95 14.54 4.82
N HIS A 548 6.74 14.03 4.58
CA HIS A 548 6.51 12.64 4.21
C HIS A 548 6.28 12.47 2.71
N GLY A 549 6.44 11.23 2.24
CA GLY A 549 6.17 10.78 0.89
C GLY A 549 4.70 10.78 0.50
N LEU A 550 4.43 10.55 -0.79
CA LEU A 550 3.08 10.40 -1.31
C LEU A 550 2.70 8.93 -1.37
N VAL A 551 1.50 8.61 -0.91
CA VAL A 551 0.91 7.28 -1.10
C VAL A 551 0.56 7.11 -2.59
N CYS A 552 1.14 6.08 -3.19
CA CYS A 552 0.95 5.70 -4.58
C CYS A 552 0.13 4.41 -4.68
N ASP A 553 -0.53 4.24 -5.83
CA ASP A 553 -1.11 2.95 -6.19
C ASP A 553 -0.04 1.91 -6.55
N GLU A 554 -0.47 0.68 -6.81
CA GLU A 554 0.38 -0.46 -7.18
C GLU A 554 1.19 -0.25 -8.48
N ASN A 555 0.79 0.71 -9.32
CA ASN A 555 1.50 1.09 -10.54
C ASN A 555 2.48 2.26 -10.29
N GLY A 556 2.63 2.69 -9.04
CA GLY A 556 3.49 3.80 -8.63
C GLY A 556 2.92 5.19 -8.97
N LYS A 557 1.65 5.28 -9.37
CA LYS A 557 1.01 6.58 -9.63
C LYS A 557 0.50 7.19 -8.33
N LYS A 558 0.71 8.49 -8.15
CA LYS A 558 0.16 9.26 -7.02
C LYS A 558 -1.34 9.00 -6.90
N MET A 559 -1.82 8.69 -5.70
CA MET A 559 -3.26 8.65 -5.46
C MET A 559 -3.83 10.07 -5.54
N SER A 560 -4.77 10.29 -6.46
CA SER A 560 -5.42 11.59 -6.61
C SER A 560 -6.85 11.44 -7.08
N LYS A 561 -7.73 12.34 -6.60
CA LYS A 561 -9.16 12.31 -6.94
C LYS A 561 -9.38 12.41 -8.44
N SER A 562 -8.56 13.19 -9.16
CA SER A 562 -8.63 13.32 -10.63
C SER A 562 -8.30 12.02 -11.37
N LEU A 563 -7.37 11.20 -10.87
CA LEU A 563 -7.00 9.92 -11.49
C LEU A 563 -7.97 8.78 -11.13
N GLY A 564 -8.91 9.00 -10.20
CA GLY A 564 -9.90 7.99 -9.78
C GLY A 564 -9.29 6.76 -9.09
N ASN A 565 -8.00 6.79 -8.73
CA ASN A 565 -7.27 5.69 -8.10
C ASN A 565 -7.24 5.78 -6.57
N VAL A 566 -8.13 6.59 -6.00
CA VAL A 566 -8.21 6.90 -4.57
C VAL A 566 -8.98 5.83 -3.81
N ILE A 567 -8.45 5.44 -2.64
CA ILE A 567 -9.14 4.59 -1.67
C ILE A 567 -9.54 5.45 -0.48
N ASP A 568 -10.82 5.44 -0.13
CA ASP A 568 -11.32 6.04 1.11
C ASP A 568 -10.80 5.22 2.30
N PRO A 569 -10.15 5.84 3.31
CA PRO A 569 -9.62 5.09 4.45
C PRO A 569 -10.71 4.28 5.19
N MET A 570 -11.96 4.72 5.16
CA MET A 570 -13.06 4.00 5.81
C MET A 570 -13.36 2.65 5.14
N TYR A 571 -12.98 2.47 3.88
CA TYR A 571 -13.11 1.16 3.21
C TYR A 571 -12.24 0.09 3.88
N ILE A 572 -11.10 0.48 4.47
CA ILE A 572 -10.21 -0.41 5.23
C ILE A 572 -10.72 -0.57 6.67
N VAL A 573 -11.18 0.53 7.28
CA VAL A 573 -11.64 0.54 8.67
C VAL A 573 -12.92 -0.27 8.86
N ASP A 574 -13.95 0.00 8.05
CA ASP A 574 -15.28 -0.59 8.16
C ASP A 574 -15.48 -1.82 7.25
N GLY A 575 -14.62 -1.97 6.23
CA GLY A 575 -14.82 -2.93 5.16
C GLY A 575 -15.87 -2.46 4.15
N ILE A 576 -15.74 -2.90 2.90
CA ILE A 576 -16.68 -2.55 1.84
C ILE A 576 -16.76 -3.65 0.77
N SER A 577 -17.97 -3.90 0.26
CA SER A 577 -18.16 -4.82 -0.87
C SER A 577 -17.80 -4.15 -2.19
N VAL A 578 -17.45 -4.94 -3.21
CA VAL A 578 -17.16 -4.38 -4.55
C VAL A 578 -18.37 -3.65 -5.12
N GLN A 579 -19.59 -4.15 -4.87
CA GLN A 579 -20.84 -3.52 -5.31
C GLN A 579 -20.97 -2.08 -4.75
N LYS A 580 -20.75 -1.90 -3.45
CA LYS A 580 -20.84 -0.59 -2.80
C LYS A 580 -19.73 0.35 -3.27
N MET A 581 -18.53 -0.16 -3.54
CA MET A 581 -17.45 0.65 -4.13
C MET A 581 -17.85 1.19 -5.51
N LEU A 582 -18.50 0.36 -6.33
CA LEU A 582 -19.02 0.78 -7.64
C LEU A 582 -20.17 1.79 -7.50
N GLU A 583 -21.09 1.59 -6.56
CA GLU A 583 -22.16 2.57 -6.27
C GLU A 583 -21.61 3.93 -5.82
N HIS A 584 -20.54 3.94 -5.02
CA HIS A 584 -19.86 5.18 -4.62
C HIS A 584 -19.14 5.84 -5.80
N LEU A 585 -18.54 5.04 -6.69
CA LEU A 585 -17.90 5.53 -7.90
C LEU A 585 -18.92 6.15 -8.88
N ASP A 586 -20.11 5.55 -8.99
CA ASP A 586 -21.20 6.08 -9.83
C ASP A 586 -21.67 7.46 -9.36
N LYS A 587 -21.70 7.68 -8.03
CA LYS A 587 -22.04 8.96 -7.39
C LYS A 587 -20.90 9.99 -7.42
N SER A 588 -19.69 9.62 -7.85
CA SER A 588 -18.55 10.53 -7.88
C SER A 588 -18.69 11.59 -8.99
N THR A 589 -17.97 12.70 -8.83
CA THR A 589 -17.89 13.80 -9.82
C THR A 589 -16.92 13.52 -10.98
N LEU A 590 -16.49 12.27 -11.14
CA LEU A 590 -15.64 11.81 -12.24
C LEU A 590 -16.44 11.75 -13.55
N SER A 591 -15.74 11.83 -14.68
CA SER A 591 -16.35 11.63 -15.99
C SER A 591 -16.65 10.14 -16.23
N GLU A 592 -17.60 9.83 -17.12
CA GLU A 592 -18.00 8.44 -17.42
C GLU A 592 -16.85 7.53 -17.89
N ARG A 593 -15.83 8.07 -18.59
CA ARG A 593 -14.65 7.30 -18.99
C ARG A 593 -13.76 6.96 -17.78
N GLU A 594 -13.55 7.93 -16.90
CA GLU A 594 -12.77 7.74 -15.66
C GLU A 594 -13.49 6.78 -14.73
N LYS A 595 -14.82 6.89 -14.60
CA LYS A 595 -15.65 5.92 -13.86
C LYS A 595 -15.49 4.52 -14.43
N LYS A 596 -15.55 4.34 -15.76
CA LYS A 596 -15.36 3.01 -16.37
C LYS A 596 -13.97 2.44 -16.08
N MET A 597 -12.92 3.23 -16.29
CA MET A 597 -11.53 2.80 -16.00
C MET A 597 -11.32 2.47 -14.52
N ALA A 598 -11.85 3.31 -13.62
CA ALA A 598 -11.79 3.08 -12.18
C ALA A 598 -12.62 1.86 -11.78
N ALA A 599 -13.78 1.63 -12.38
CA ALA A 599 -14.62 0.47 -12.13
C ALA A 599 -13.92 -0.84 -12.53
N ASP A 600 -13.29 -0.86 -13.72
CA ASP A 600 -12.52 -2.00 -14.19
C ASP A 600 -11.32 -2.28 -13.26
N SER A 601 -10.63 -1.22 -12.84
CA SER A 601 -9.54 -1.30 -11.85
C SER A 601 -10.02 -1.85 -10.51
N LEU A 602 -11.12 -1.33 -9.95
CA LEU A 602 -11.67 -1.79 -8.66
C LEU A 602 -12.11 -3.25 -8.70
N LYS A 603 -12.77 -3.68 -9.79
CA LYS A 603 -13.18 -5.08 -9.97
C LYS A 603 -11.98 -6.02 -10.08
N SER A 604 -10.92 -5.57 -10.77
CA SER A 604 -9.70 -6.36 -10.92
C SER A 604 -8.92 -6.46 -9.61
N ARG A 605 -8.80 -5.36 -8.86
CA ARG A 605 -7.98 -5.25 -7.63
C ARG A 605 -8.68 -5.83 -6.41
N PHE A 606 -9.99 -5.60 -6.29
CA PHE A 606 -10.79 -5.98 -5.13
C PHE A 606 -12.01 -6.82 -5.54
N PRO A 607 -11.82 -7.99 -6.20
CA PRO A 607 -12.93 -8.79 -6.72
C PRO A 607 -13.91 -9.26 -5.65
N LYS A 608 -13.46 -9.36 -4.39
CA LYS A 608 -14.29 -9.73 -3.22
C LYS A 608 -14.62 -8.55 -2.31
N GLY A 609 -14.29 -7.33 -2.71
CA GLY A 609 -14.28 -6.17 -1.82
C GLY A 609 -13.08 -6.13 -0.88
N ILE A 610 -13.12 -5.22 0.08
CA ILE A 610 -12.09 -5.01 1.10
C ILE A 610 -12.65 -5.47 2.46
N PRO A 611 -11.97 -6.38 3.18
CA PRO A 611 -12.42 -6.86 4.48
C PRO A 611 -12.25 -5.77 5.55
N GLN A 612 -13.12 -5.81 6.57
CA GLN A 612 -13.02 -4.94 7.74
C GLN A 612 -11.72 -5.24 8.52
N CYS A 613 -10.85 -4.24 8.66
CA CYS A 613 -9.58 -4.37 9.38
C CYS A 613 -9.53 -3.52 10.66
N GLY A 614 -10.30 -2.42 10.72
CA GLY A 614 -10.26 -1.46 11.83
C GLY A 614 -9.15 -0.40 11.71
N PRO A 615 -9.20 0.64 12.56
CA PRO A 615 -8.34 1.82 12.43
C PRO A 615 -6.87 1.54 12.75
N ASP A 616 -6.57 0.73 13.77
CA ASP A 616 -5.18 0.41 14.13
C ASP A 616 -4.48 -0.45 13.08
N ALA A 617 -5.21 -1.33 12.42
CA ALA A 617 -4.68 -2.11 11.31
C ALA A 617 -4.29 -1.21 10.13
N LEU A 618 -5.12 -0.20 9.82
CA LEU A 618 -4.80 0.81 8.81
C LEU A 618 -3.57 1.66 9.22
N ARG A 619 -3.52 2.14 10.46
CA ARG A 619 -2.36 2.91 10.98
C ARG A 619 -1.07 2.09 10.94
N PHE A 620 -1.14 0.82 11.34
CA PHE A 620 -0.04 -0.12 11.23
C PHE A 620 0.42 -0.29 9.78
N ALA A 621 -0.52 -0.42 8.83
CA ALA A 621 -0.20 -0.57 7.42
C ALA A 621 0.53 0.66 6.85
N LEU A 622 0.05 1.86 7.17
CA LEU A 622 0.63 3.12 6.71
C LEU A 622 2.03 3.36 7.29
N LEU A 623 2.27 2.95 8.54
CA LEU A 623 3.57 3.03 9.21
C LEU A 623 4.49 1.82 8.94
N ARG A 624 4.08 0.87 8.09
CA ARG A 624 4.94 -0.28 7.76
C ARG A 624 6.03 0.08 6.75
N TYR A 625 5.78 1.11 5.95
CA TYR A 625 6.66 1.58 4.89
C TYR A 625 7.49 2.78 5.35
N ASP A 626 8.56 3.08 4.61
CA ASP A 626 9.35 4.28 4.84
C ASP A 626 8.55 5.53 4.47
N VAL A 627 8.02 6.21 5.48
CA VAL A 627 7.27 7.47 5.31
C VAL A 627 8.14 8.60 4.79
N GLY A 628 9.46 8.47 4.94
CA GLY A 628 10.44 9.43 4.47
C GLY A 628 10.88 9.19 3.03
N ALA A 629 10.38 8.17 2.32
CA ALA A 629 10.59 8.00 0.87
C ALA A 629 9.73 8.98 0.07
N MET A 630 10.13 9.37 -1.16
CA MET A 630 9.26 10.25 -1.98
C MET A 630 7.94 9.58 -2.36
N ASN A 631 7.99 8.36 -2.90
CA ASN A 631 6.79 7.65 -3.31
C ASN A 631 6.66 6.37 -2.49
N ILE A 632 5.51 6.19 -1.86
CA ILE A 632 5.21 5.07 -0.98
C ILE A 632 4.21 4.17 -1.71
N ASN A 633 4.73 3.10 -2.32
CA ASN A 633 3.92 2.10 -3.01
C ASN A 633 3.38 1.10 -1.98
N VAL A 634 2.14 1.31 -1.53
CA VAL A 634 1.55 0.55 -0.42
C VAL A 634 0.47 -0.39 -0.94
N ASP A 635 0.61 -1.70 -0.67
CA ASP A 635 -0.53 -2.62 -0.69
C ASP A 635 -1.24 -2.55 0.65
N VAL A 636 -2.04 -1.49 0.80
CA VAL A 636 -2.64 -1.12 2.09
C VAL A 636 -3.57 -2.21 2.59
N VAL A 637 -4.25 -2.92 1.67
CA VAL A 637 -5.18 -3.98 2.03
C VAL A 637 -4.42 -5.18 2.59
N GLN A 638 -3.35 -5.62 1.91
CA GLN A 638 -2.53 -6.71 2.41
C GLN A 638 -1.88 -6.38 3.75
N THR A 639 -1.25 -5.21 3.86
CA THR A 639 -0.56 -4.82 5.10
C THR A 639 -1.54 -4.53 6.24
N ALA A 640 -2.75 -4.04 5.97
CA ALA A 640 -3.78 -3.89 7.00
C ALA A 640 -4.22 -5.27 7.54
N MET A 641 -4.34 -6.28 6.69
CA MET A 641 -4.60 -7.65 7.17
C MET A 641 -3.46 -8.20 8.05
N GLU A 642 -2.20 -7.83 7.77
CA GLU A 642 -1.07 -8.14 8.66
C GLU A 642 -1.20 -7.41 10.01
N GLY A 643 -1.58 -6.13 9.99
CA GLY A 643 -1.89 -5.36 11.20
C GLY A 643 -3.01 -5.99 12.02
N LEU A 644 -4.07 -6.49 11.38
CA LEU A 644 -5.17 -7.19 12.05
C LEU A 644 -4.69 -8.49 12.72
N LYS A 645 -3.80 -9.25 12.05
CA LYS A 645 -3.16 -10.44 12.67
C LYS A 645 -2.33 -10.06 13.88
N PHE A 646 -1.63 -8.92 13.82
CA PHE A 646 -0.88 -8.41 14.95
C PHE A 646 -1.80 -8.00 16.11
N CYS A 647 -2.92 -7.32 15.87
CA CYS A 647 -3.95 -7.06 16.88
C CYS A 647 -4.43 -8.35 17.56
N ASN A 648 -4.67 -9.41 16.77
CA ASN A 648 -5.07 -10.71 17.33
C ASN A 648 -3.95 -11.38 18.13
N LYS A 649 -2.67 -11.21 17.75
CA LYS A 649 -1.52 -11.68 18.55
C LYS A 649 -1.48 -10.97 19.91
N LEU A 650 -1.68 -9.64 19.94
CA LEU A 650 -1.74 -8.86 21.20
C LEU A 650 -2.92 -9.27 22.09
N TRP A 651 -4.08 -9.55 21.48
CA TRP A 651 -5.24 -10.06 22.19
C TRP A 651 -4.95 -11.39 22.88
N ASN A 652 -4.36 -12.34 22.14
CA ASN A 652 -3.98 -13.65 22.68
C ASN A 652 -2.88 -13.55 23.75
N LEU A 653 -1.92 -12.63 23.59
CA LEU A 653 -0.91 -12.33 24.61
C LEU A 653 -1.57 -11.91 25.92
N CYS A 654 -2.55 -11.00 25.87
CA CYS A 654 -3.26 -10.55 27.08
C CYS A 654 -4.14 -11.63 27.68
N ILE A 655 -4.76 -12.51 26.87
CA ILE A 655 -5.50 -13.69 27.38
C ILE A 655 -4.56 -14.63 28.13
N TYR A 656 -3.39 -14.91 27.58
CA TYR A 656 -2.39 -15.75 28.23
C TYR A 656 -1.91 -15.12 29.55
N ALA A 657 -1.66 -13.82 29.56
CA ALA A 657 -1.27 -13.09 30.78
C ALA A 657 -2.38 -13.13 31.85
N ASP A 658 -3.64 -12.96 31.46
CA ASP A 658 -4.81 -13.13 32.34
C ASP A 658 -4.84 -14.54 32.97
N GLU A 659 -4.55 -15.57 32.18
CA GLU A 659 -4.50 -16.96 32.67
C GLU A 659 -3.37 -17.15 33.70
N VAL A 660 -2.17 -16.61 33.43
CA VAL A 660 -1.06 -16.61 34.39
C VAL A 660 -1.43 -15.86 35.68
N TRP A 661 -2.06 -14.68 35.58
CA TRP A 661 -2.48 -13.90 36.75
C TRP A 661 -3.62 -14.53 37.56
N GLN A 662 -4.50 -15.31 36.94
CA GLN A 662 -5.54 -16.05 37.66
C GLN A 662 -4.96 -17.19 38.49
N ASN A 663 -3.95 -17.89 37.95
CA ASN A 663 -3.28 -18.99 38.64
C ASN A 663 -2.26 -18.52 39.70
N TYR A 664 -1.92 -17.23 39.73
CA TYR A 664 -1.02 -16.63 40.72
C TYR A 664 -1.59 -16.63 42.16
N CYS A 665 -2.92 -16.57 42.33
CA CYS A 665 -3.56 -16.43 43.65
C CYS A 665 -3.44 -17.66 44.58
N GLU A 666 -2.91 -18.79 44.11
CA GLU A 666 -2.74 -20.03 44.90
C GLU A 666 -1.31 -20.23 45.45
N ALA A 667 -0.40 -19.26 45.26
CA ALA A 667 1.02 -19.39 45.62
C ALA A 667 1.31 -19.09 47.10
N SER A 668 2.13 -19.93 47.76
CA SER A 668 2.67 -19.68 49.12
C SER A 668 3.83 -18.66 49.10
N ASP A 669 4.25 -18.17 50.27
CA ASP A 669 5.33 -17.17 50.48
C ASP A 669 6.75 -17.64 50.08
N GLN A 670 6.89 -18.66 49.24
CA GLN A 670 8.20 -19.11 48.75
C GLN A 670 8.84 -18.09 47.80
N VAL A 671 10.05 -17.66 48.14
CA VAL A 671 10.87 -16.73 47.35
C VAL A 671 11.50 -17.47 46.16
N CYS A 672 11.08 -17.14 44.94
CA CYS A 672 11.73 -17.56 43.69
C CYS A 672 12.54 -16.39 43.13
N ARG A 673 13.78 -16.63 42.66
CA ARG A 673 14.63 -15.58 42.05
C ARG A 673 14.34 -15.45 40.55
N ASP A 674 14.54 -14.25 40.01
CA ASP A 674 14.49 -13.99 38.56
C ASP A 674 15.44 -14.93 37.82
N ARG A 675 14.94 -15.54 36.74
CA ARG A 675 15.75 -16.33 35.81
C ARG A 675 16.36 -15.43 34.74
N ILE A 676 17.33 -15.97 34.00
CA ILE A 676 18.06 -15.23 32.97
C ILE A 676 17.11 -14.74 31.87
N GLU A 677 16.10 -15.52 31.49
CA GLU A 677 15.08 -15.10 30.53
C GLU A 677 14.23 -13.92 31.01
N ASP A 678 14.01 -13.77 32.34
CA ASP A 678 13.25 -12.67 32.93
C ASP A 678 14.06 -11.37 32.90
N CYS A 679 15.35 -11.46 33.25
CA CYS A 679 16.29 -10.34 33.13
C CYS A 679 16.45 -9.92 31.66
N TRP A 680 16.55 -10.89 30.75
CA TRP A 680 16.69 -10.65 29.32
C TRP A 680 15.48 -9.93 28.73
N ILE A 681 14.25 -10.37 29.02
CA ILE A 681 13.07 -9.72 28.42
C ILE A 681 12.88 -8.27 28.92
N ARG A 682 13.26 -7.98 30.18
CA ARG A 682 13.28 -6.61 30.72
C ARG A 682 14.33 -5.75 30.02
N SER A 683 15.55 -6.27 29.81
CA SER A 683 16.59 -5.59 29.03
C SER A 683 16.13 -5.30 27.61
N ARG A 684 15.58 -6.32 26.92
CA ARG A 684 15.08 -6.19 25.55
C ARG A 684 13.98 -5.14 25.43
N LEU A 685 13.07 -5.06 26.40
CA LEU A 685 12.02 -4.04 26.43
C LEU A 685 12.65 -2.64 26.47
N GLU A 686 13.48 -2.36 27.47
CA GLU A 686 14.08 -1.04 27.66
C GLU A 686 14.96 -0.64 26.47
N ASN A 687 15.74 -1.56 25.89
CA ASN A 687 16.50 -1.31 24.66
C ASN A 687 15.57 -0.98 23.47
N SER A 688 14.45 -1.72 23.32
CA SER A 688 13.49 -1.47 22.23
C SER A 688 12.76 -0.14 22.39
N LEU A 689 12.46 0.26 23.64
CA LEU A 689 11.90 1.57 23.96
C LEU A 689 12.89 2.71 23.69
N MET A 690 14.17 2.52 24.00
CA MET A 690 15.24 3.48 23.65
C MET A 690 15.34 3.69 22.14
N ILE A 691 15.36 2.61 21.36
CA ILE A 691 15.37 2.68 19.88
C ILE A 691 14.10 3.38 19.39
N MET A 692 12.94 3.04 19.91
CA MET A 692 11.67 3.67 19.55
C MET A 692 11.69 5.18 19.80
N SER A 693 12.18 5.60 20.97
CA SER A 693 12.35 7.01 21.35
C SER A 693 13.31 7.75 20.41
N GLU A 694 14.48 7.17 20.11
CA GLU A 694 15.46 7.74 19.17
C GLU A 694 14.85 7.96 17.78
N LYS A 695 14.07 6.99 17.28
CA LYS A 695 13.42 7.08 15.98
C LYS A 695 12.25 8.08 15.97
N MET A 696 11.51 8.22 17.08
CA MET A 696 10.49 9.26 17.21
C MET A 696 11.11 10.67 17.21
N GLU A 697 12.21 10.90 17.91
CA GLU A 697 12.91 12.19 17.88
C GLU A 697 13.49 12.51 16.49
N SER A 698 13.91 11.47 15.76
CA SER A 698 14.31 11.58 14.36
C SER A 698 13.15 11.74 13.36
N ASN A 699 11.89 11.78 13.83
CA ASN A 699 10.65 11.87 13.02
C ASN A 699 10.50 10.69 12.05
N CYS A 700 10.91 9.49 12.48
CA CYS A 700 10.79 8.24 11.74
C CYS A 700 9.83 7.27 12.46
N PRO A 701 8.51 7.58 12.54
CA PRO A 701 7.55 6.77 13.30
C PRO A 701 7.42 5.33 12.77
N HIS A 702 7.67 5.10 11.49
CA HIS A 702 7.67 3.76 10.90
C HIS A 702 8.79 2.84 11.47
N LEU A 703 9.99 3.38 11.70
CA LEU A 703 11.08 2.64 12.34
C LEU A 703 10.82 2.45 13.84
N ALA A 704 10.20 3.45 14.47
CA ALA A 704 9.80 3.41 15.87
C ALA A 704 8.77 2.29 16.13
N LEU A 705 7.71 2.21 15.33
CA LEU A 705 6.74 1.11 15.35
C LEU A 705 7.41 -0.25 15.08
N ASN A 706 8.32 -0.32 14.10
CA ASN A 706 9.01 -1.56 13.76
C ASN A 706 9.85 -2.10 14.94
N ALA A 707 10.45 -1.23 15.76
CA ALA A 707 11.18 -1.65 16.95
C ALA A 707 10.26 -2.32 17.99
N LEU A 708 9.12 -1.70 18.32
CA LEU A 708 8.12 -2.27 19.23
C LEU A 708 7.49 -3.54 18.68
N HIS A 709 7.12 -3.56 17.39
CA HIS A 709 6.52 -4.72 16.75
C HIS A 709 7.48 -5.92 16.76
N LYS A 710 8.77 -5.70 16.48
CA LYS A 710 9.79 -6.76 16.57
C LYS A 710 9.93 -7.31 17.99
N PHE A 711 9.99 -6.43 18.99
CA PHE A 711 10.04 -6.85 20.39
C PHE A 711 8.81 -7.69 20.78
N LEU A 712 7.61 -7.18 20.52
CA LEU A 712 6.35 -7.85 20.90
C LEU A 712 6.19 -9.22 20.22
N CYS A 713 6.51 -9.30 18.92
CA CYS A 713 6.36 -10.55 18.18
C CYS A 713 7.51 -11.52 18.45
N ASN A 714 8.76 -11.09 18.24
CA ASN A 714 9.90 -11.99 18.18
C ASN A 714 10.50 -12.27 19.57
N ASP A 715 10.61 -11.25 20.43
CA ASP A 715 11.28 -11.39 21.72
C ASP A 715 10.29 -11.85 22.80
N LEU A 716 9.15 -11.16 22.91
CA LEU A 716 8.12 -11.48 23.91
C LEU A 716 7.31 -12.73 23.54
N CYS A 717 6.59 -12.71 22.41
CA CYS A 717 5.66 -13.80 22.09
C CYS A 717 6.36 -15.09 21.65
N ASP A 718 7.35 -15.01 20.76
CA ASP A 718 7.94 -16.20 20.14
C ASP A 718 9.05 -16.85 21.00
N VAL A 719 9.60 -16.12 21.99
CA VAL A 719 10.65 -16.61 22.89
C VAL A 719 10.18 -16.60 24.34
N TYR A 720 10.00 -15.44 24.97
CA TYR A 720 9.77 -15.37 26.41
C TYR A 720 8.51 -16.13 26.85
N ILE A 721 7.37 -15.89 26.19
CA ILE A 721 6.11 -16.60 26.49
C ILE A 721 6.24 -18.12 26.30
N GLU A 722 7.03 -18.58 25.33
CA GLU A 722 7.25 -20.03 25.14
C GLU A 722 8.04 -20.64 26.32
N THR A 723 9.00 -19.91 26.90
CA THR A 723 9.73 -20.36 28.10
C THR A 723 8.85 -20.43 29.36
N THR A 724 7.76 -19.66 29.42
CA THR A 724 6.88 -19.60 30.59
C THR A 724 5.78 -20.67 30.59
N LYS A 725 5.41 -21.22 29.44
CA LYS A 725 4.30 -22.18 29.29
C LYS A 725 4.43 -23.43 30.15
N LYS A 726 5.64 -23.97 30.28
CA LYS A 726 5.88 -25.18 31.07
C LYS A 726 5.50 -24.97 32.53
N ALA A 727 5.86 -23.83 33.13
CA ALA A 727 5.50 -23.48 34.50
C ALA A 727 3.98 -23.40 34.71
N LEU A 728 3.26 -22.87 33.71
CA LEU A 728 1.79 -22.83 33.73
C LEU A 728 1.18 -24.24 33.67
N TRP A 729 1.65 -25.08 32.75
CA TRP A 729 1.12 -26.44 32.59
C TRP A 729 1.47 -27.37 33.75
N SER A 730 2.66 -27.21 34.34
CA SER A 730 3.11 -27.98 35.50
C SER A 730 2.61 -27.42 36.83
N LYS A 731 1.88 -26.30 36.82
CA LYS A 731 1.43 -25.57 38.03
C LYS A 731 2.56 -25.26 39.01
N ASP A 732 3.68 -24.77 38.48
CA ASP A 732 4.82 -24.27 39.29
C ASP A 732 4.49 -22.87 39.84
N PHE A 733 3.71 -22.83 40.93
CA PHE A 733 3.18 -21.59 41.50
C PHE A 733 4.27 -20.56 41.90
N PRO A 734 5.39 -20.92 42.55
CA PRO A 734 6.47 -19.96 42.83
C PRO A 734 7.06 -19.33 41.57
N ARG A 735 7.27 -20.11 40.50
CA ARG A 735 7.73 -19.58 39.22
C ARG A 735 6.68 -18.71 38.53
N LEU A 736 5.41 -19.09 38.59
CA LEU A 736 4.30 -18.33 38.02
C LEU A 736 4.14 -16.94 38.65
N ARG A 737 4.47 -16.77 39.94
CA ARG A 737 4.50 -15.45 40.59
C ARG A 737 5.50 -14.51 39.94
N VAL A 738 6.73 -14.96 39.73
CA VAL A 738 7.77 -14.15 39.08
C VAL A 738 7.36 -13.81 37.64
N ILE A 739 6.86 -14.79 36.89
CA ILE A 739 6.37 -14.60 35.51
C ILE A 739 5.22 -13.58 35.49
N ALA A 740 4.27 -13.70 36.42
CA ALA A 740 3.13 -12.79 36.54
C ALA A 740 3.58 -11.34 36.73
N GLU A 741 4.57 -11.09 37.58
CA GLU A 741 5.13 -9.76 37.83
C GLU A 741 5.88 -9.21 36.63
N VAL A 742 6.73 -10.03 35.98
CA VAL A 742 7.48 -9.66 34.77
C VAL A 742 6.54 -9.35 33.62
N LEU A 743 5.58 -10.24 33.31
CA LEU A 743 4.60 -10.03 32.24
C LEU A 743 3.77 -8.78 32.48
N ARG A 744 3.44 -8.47 33.74
CA ARG A 744 2.68 -7.26 34.05
C ARG A 744 3.48 -6.01 33.73
N ASP A 745 4.73 -5.89 34.20
CA ASP A 745 5.57 -4.73 33.86
C ASP A 745 5.80 -4.61 32.34
N VAL A 746 6.13 -5.73 31.69
CA VAL A 746 6.47 -5.74 30.26
C VAL A 746 5.27 -5.42 29.38
N ILE A 747 4.11 -6.05 29.60
CA ILE A 747 2.93 -5.82 28.76
C ILE A 747 2.36 -4.43 29.01
N GLU A 748 2.25 -4.00 30.28
CA GLU A 748 1.70 -2.68 30.63
C GLU A 748 2.51 -1.56 29.95
N LYS A 749 3.84 -1.56 30.12
CA LYS A 749 4.73 -0.62 29.43
C LYS A 749 4.64 -0.74 27.91
N SER A 750 4.60 -1.95 27.36
CA SER A 750 4.54 -2.14 25.91
C SER A 750 3.25 -1.57 25.31
N LEU A 751 2.10 -1.76 25.96
CA LEU A 751 0.83 -1.21 25.49
C LEU A 751 0.83 0.32 25.54
N ILE A 752 1.34 0.93 26.63
CA ILE A 752 1.47 2.38 26.76
C ILE A 752 2.23 2.95 25.55
N HIS A 753 3.39 2.38 25.22
CA HIS A 753 4.20 2.87 24.11
C HIS A 753 3.62 2.51 22.73
N LEU A 754 2.99 1.34 22.59
CA LEU A 754 2.31 0.97 21.35
C LEU A 754 1.11 1.88 21.05
N SER A 755 0.49 2.47 22.08
CA SER A 755 -0.63 3.40 21.93
C SER A 755 -0.31 4.65 21.10
N ILE A 756 0.97 4.98 20.94
CA ILE A 756 1.45 6.01 20.01
C ILE A 756 0.99 5.71 18.57
N PHE A 757 1.08 4.44 18.18
CA PHE A 757 0.86 3.99 16.81
C PHE A 757 -0.49 3.30 16.62
N MET A 758 -0.89 2.49 17.60
CA MET A 758 -2.11 1.67 17.60
C MET A 758 -2.97 1.96 18.84
N PRO A 759 -3.59 3.15 18.92
CA PRO A 759 -4.23 3.61 20.15
C PRO A 759 -5.49 2.86 20.57
N PHE A 760 -6.23 2.22 19.66
CA PHE A 760 -7.51 1.61 20.01
C PHE A 760 -7.30 0.29 20.75
N VAL A 761 -6.57 -0.65 20.16
CA VAL A 761 -6.25 -1.97 20.70
C VAL A 761 -5.41 -1.84 21.96
N SER A 762 -4.45 -0.91 21.97
CA SER A 762 -3.56 -0.71 23.12
C SER A 762 -4.35 -0.22 24.33
N ALA A 763 -5.24 0.76 24.15
CA ALA A 763 -6.09 1.26 25.22
C ALA A 763 -7.07 0.21 25.74
N TYR A 764 -7.72 -0.53 24.83
CA TYR A 764 -8.65 -1.59 25.19
C TYR A 764 -8.00 -2.70 26.01
N LEU A 765 -6.83 -3.17 25.57
CA LEU A 765 -6.10 -4.21 26.28
C LEU A 765 -5.52 -3.67 27.59
N PHE A 766 -5.04 -2.43 27.62
CA PHE A 766 -4.53 -1.81 28.85
C PHE A 766 -5.61 -1.73 29.93
N ASP A 767 -6.81 -1.27 29.59
CA ASP A 767 -7.94 -1.17 30.54
C ASP A 767 -8.34 -2.53 31.14
N ARG A 768 -8.05 -3.63 30.43
CA ARG A 768 -8.29 -4.99 30.90
C ARG A 768 -7.22 -5.49 31.87
N ILE A 769 -5.97 -5.07 31.71
CA ILE A 769 -4.83 -5.64 32.46
C ILE A 769 -4.27 -4.73 33.56
N LYS A 770 -4.61 -3.44 33.56
CA LYS A 770 -4.06 -2.43 34.47
C LYS A 770 -4.27 -2.78 35.96
N ARG A 771 -3.28 -2.43 36.79
CA ARG A 771 -3.34 -2.65 38.26
C ARG A 771 -4.35 -1.72 38.92
N ASP A 772 -4.28 -0.44 38.58
CA ASP A 772 -5.12 0.60 39.14
C ASP A 772 -6.32 0.86 38.21
N LYS A 773 -7.53 0.70 38.74
CA LYS A 773 -8.77 0.94 38.00
C LYS A 773 -8.94 2.42 37.60
N GLY A 774 -8.27 3.34 38.30
CA GLY A 774 -8.24 4.78 37.97
C GLY A 774 -7.26 5.15 36.85
N SER A 775 -6.22 4.35 36.63
CA SER A 775 -5.20 4.61 35.59
C SER A 775 -5.79 4.49 34.18
N SER A 776 -5.31 5.32 33.25
CA SER A 776 -5.67 5.24 31.83
C SER A 776 -4.40 5.38 31.02
N ILE A 777 -4.31 4.70 29.89
CA ILE A 777 -3.19 4.84 28.95
C ILE A 777 -3.00 6.29 28.45
N PHE A 778 -4.05 7.11 28.59
CA PHE A 778 -4.06 8.54 28.26
C PHE A 778 -3.77 9.46 29.47
N VAL A 779 -3.66 8.91 30.68
CA VAL A 779 -3.58 9.63 31.98
C VAL A 779 -2.46 9.11 32.89
N ALA A 780 -1.85 7.96 32.60
CA ALA A 780 -0.79 7.37 33.42
C ALA A 780 0.40 8.33 33.52
N ASP A 781 0.95 8.45 34.75
CA ASP A 781 2.03 9.36 35.16
C ASP A 781 3.05 9.57 34.00
N PRO A 782 3.04 10.74 33.35
CA PRO A 782 3.43 10.93 31.94
C PRO A 782 4.95 11.00 31.73
N LYS A 783 5.74 10.35 32.58
CA LYS A 783 7.17 10.26 32.38
C LYS A 783 7.49 8.89 31.80
N MET A 784 7.98 8.88 30.55
CA MET A 784 8.85 7.83 30.04
C MET A 784 10.06 7.68 30.97
N ASP A 785 9.89 6.97 32.09
CA ASP A 785 11.00 6.58 32.96
C ASP A 785 11.72 5.39 32.30
N LEU A 786 12.37 5.69 31.18
CA LEU A 786 13.30 4.77 30.53
C LEU A 786 14.37 4.43 31.56
N LYS A 787 14.69 3.14 31.70
CA LYS A 787 15.70 2.68 32.65
C LYS A 787 16.89 2.11 31.90
N PRO A 788 17.80 2.95 31.35
CA PRO A 788 19.02 2.48 30.70
C PRO A 788 19.85 1.53 31.57
N THR A 789 19.77 1.67 32.90
CA THR A 789 20.45 0.80 33.88
C THR A 789 19.97 -0.65 33.86
N LEU A 790 18.79 -0.93 33.30
CA LEU A 790 18.28 -2.29 33.12
C LEU A 790 18.75 -2.96 31.82
N ILE A 791 19.44 -2.22 30.94
CA ILE A 791 19.95 -2.76 29.68
C ILE A 791 21.26 -3.50 29.93
N ASP A 792 21.22 -4.82 29.82
CA ASP A 792 22.39 -5.69 29.86
C ASP A 792 22.75 -6.11 28.43
N LYS A 793 23.67 -5.34 27.82
CA LYS A 793 24.13 -5.59 26.45
C LYS A 793 24.78 -6.96 26.30
N LYS A 794 25.52 -7.42 27.32
CA LYS A 794 26.22 -8.70 27.26
C LYS A 794 25.20 -9.85 27.28
N LEU A 795 24.20 -9.78 28.14
CA LEU A 795 23.10 -10.73 28.18
C LEU A 795 22.31 -10.75 26.86
N GLU A 796 22.05 -9.59 26.24
CA GLU A 796 21.37 -9.53 24.94
C GLU A 796 22.20 -10.19 23.81
N GLU A 797 23.51 -9.97 23.79
CA GLU A 797 24.43 -10.63 22.85
C GLU A 797 24.47 -12.14 23.06
N ASP A 798 24.59 -12.59 24.32
CA ASP A 798 24.63 -14.01 24.66
C ASP A 798 23.30 -14.70 24.32
N MET A 799 22.15 -14.06 24.58
CA MET A 799 20.83 -14.57 24.18
C MET A 799 20.65 -14.56 22.65
N SER A 800 21.20 -13.59 21.93
CA SER A 800 21.20 -13.59 20.46
C SER A 800 21.91 -14.84 19.91
N PHE A 801 23.06 -15.19 20.49
CA PHE A 801 23.76 -16.43 20.16
C PHE A 801 22.90 -17.67 20.47
N VAL A 802 22.29 -17.74 21.66
CA VAL A 802 21.40 -18.84 22.07
C VAL A 802 20.21 -19.00 21.13
N LEU A 803 19.60 -17.90 20.67
CA LEU A 803 18.49 -17.95 19.71
C LEU A 803 18.94 -18.45 18.33
N GLN A 804 20.16 -18.14 17.90
CA GLN A 804 20.72 -18.77 16.69
C GLN A 804 20.96 -20.27 16.90
N VAL A 805 21.44 -20.68 18.08
CA VAL A 805 21.58 -22.11 18.43
C VAL A 805 20.23 -22.82 18.34
N ILE A 806 19.19 -22.26 18.96
CA ILE A 806 17.81 -22.77 18.90
C ILE A 806 17.31 -22.86 17.46
N LYS A 807 17.54 -21.82 16.66
CA LYS A 807 17.15 -21.79 15.25
C LYS A 807 17.85 -22.87 14.44
N THR A 808 19.15 -23.08 14.67
CA THR A 808 19.92 -24.15 14.04
C THR A 808 19.38 -25.52 14.44
N VAL A 809 19.12 -25.78 15.73
CA VAL A 809 18.52 -27.05 16.19
C VAL A 809 17.14 -27.29 15.60
N ARG A 810 16.27 -26.28 15.56
CA ARG A 810 14.95 -26.37 14.92
C ARG A 810 15.06 -26.61 13.41
N SER A 811 16.02 -25.97 12.75
CA SER A 811 16.31 -26.19 11.33
C SER A 811 16.78 -27.63 11.08
N ILE A 812 17.64 -28.17 11.93
CA ILE A 812 18.08 -29.57 11.88
C ILE A 812 16.86 -30.49 12.02
N ARG A 813 16.01 -30.27 13.03
CA ARG A 813 14.76 -31.06 13.20
C ARG A 813 13.87 -31.02 11.96
N ALA A 814 13.63 -29.84 11.40
CA ALA A 814 12.81 -29.68 10.20
C ALA A 814 13.45 -30.38 8.99
N GLN A 815 14.77 -30.23 8.84
CA GLN A 815 15.52 -30.84 7.75
C GLN A 815 15.47 -32.36 7.80
N PHE A 816 15.69 -32.96 8.97
CA PHE A 816 15.69 -34.41 9.17
C PHE A 816 14.30 -34.99 9.50
N GLN A 817 13.25 -34.15 9.46
CA GLN A 817 11.87 -34.51 9.81
C GLN A 817 11.74 -35.18 11.18
N ILE A 818 12.56 -34.76 12.14
CA ILE A 818 12.57 -35.30 13.50
C ILE A 818 11.44 -34.64 14.29
N SER A 819 10.52 -35.47 14.79
CA SER A 819 9.42 -35.03 15.65
C SER A 819 9.92 -34.24 16.86
N SER A 820 9.23 -33.14 17.21
CA SER A 820 9.54 -32.33 18.41
C SER A 820 9.41 -33.10 19.72
N LYS A 821 8.70 -34.24 19.73
CA LYS A 821 8.58 -35.14 20.88
C LYS A 821 9.85 -35.93 21.17
N ASN A 822 10.71 -36.15 20.17
CA ASN A 822 11.93 -36.93 20.33
C ASN A 822 13.03 -36.02 20.87
N THR A 823 13.60 -36.37 22.02
CA THR A 823 14.72 -35.63 22.62
C THR A 823 15.99 -35.84 21.81
N LEU A 824 16.69 -34.75 21.45
CA LEU A 824 17.98 -34.83 20.75
C LEU A 824 19.12 -34.55 21.71
N GLU A 825 20.22 -35.28 21.57
CA GLU A 825 21.47 -34.98 22.25
C GLU A 825 22.31 -34.02 21.42
N VAL A 826 22.71 -32.91 22.04
CA VAL A 826 23.38 -31.81 21.35
C VAL A 826 24.58 -31.34 22.17
N THR A 827 25.72 -31.15 21.50
CA THR A 827 26.94 -30.55 22.04
C THR A 827 27.28 -29.31 21.23
N CYS A 828 27.70 -28.22 21.87
CA CYS A 828 28.16 -27.00 21.17
C CYS A 828 29.68 -26.84 21.36
N CYS A 829 30.38 -26.56 20.27
CA CYS A 829 31.84 -26.43 20.22
C CYS A 829 32.21 -25.06 19.61
N GLY A 830 33.13 -24.30 20.24
CA GLY A 830 33.64 -23.02 19.70
C GLY A 830 34.18 -22.06 20.77
N GLU A 831 34.86 -20.96 20.39
CA GLU A 831 35.47 -20.00 21.34
C GLU A 831 34.44 -19.22 22.18
N SER A 832 33.16 -19.19 21.78
CA SER A 832 32.07 -18.44 22.41
C SER A 832 30.97 -19.30 23.04
N CYS A 833 31.26 -20.55 23.44
CA CYS A 833 30.25 -21.56 23.75
C CYS A 833 29.92 -21.80 25.25
N ASP A 834 29.93 -20.78 26.11
CA ASP A 834 29.45 -20.98 27.49
C ASP A 834 27.91 -20.98 27.56
N LEU A 835 27.32 -22.14 27.22
CA LEU A 835 25.88 -22.37 27.28
C LEU A 835 25.39 -22.82 28.66
N LYS A 836 26.26 -22.89 29.69
CA LYS A 836 25.89 -23.43 31.00
C LYS A 836 24.72 -22.66 31.62
N ASN A 837 24.76 -21.34 31.50
CA ASN A 837 23.73 -20.43 32.02
C ASN A 837 22.42 -20.49 31.23
N PHE A 838 22.46 -20.88 29.95
CA PHE A 838 21.29 -20.90 29.05
C PHE A 838 20.74 -22.31 28.79
N LYS A 839 21.28 -23.32 29.49
CA LYS A 839 20.92 -24.73 29.30
C LYS A 839 19.42 -24.95 29.38
N LEU A 840 18.76 -24.48 30.43
CA LEU A 840 17.32 -24.67 30.65
C LEU A 840 16.48 -24.12 29.48
N ILE A 841 16.80 -22.92 28.99
CA ILE A 841 16.09 -22.27 27.88
C ILE A 841 16.19 -23.12 26.61
N ILE A 842 17.39 -23.59 26.27
CA ILE A 842 17.62 -24.41 25.08
C ILE A 842 16.89 -25.75 25.20
N GLN A 843 16.94 -26.39 26.38
CA GLN A 843 16.25 -27.66 26.62
C GLN A 843 14.74 -27.51 26.50
N GLU A 844 14.15 -26.44 27.03
CA GLU A 844 12.70 -26.21 26.99
C GLU A 844 12.20 -25.81 25.60
N LEU A 845 12.92 -24.96 24.86
CA LEU A 845 12.48 -24.49 23.55
C LEU A 845 12.74 -25.47 22.40
N CYS A 846 13.67 -26.41 22.56
CA CYS A 846 14.06 -27.37 21.51
C CYS A 846 13.87 -28.84 21.87
N ASN A 847 13.51 -29.17 23.12
CA ASN A 847 13.47 -30.52 23.67
C ASN A 847 14.78 -31.28 23.41
N VAL A 848 15.88 -30.80 24.00
CA VAL A 848 17.22 -31.38 23.81
C VAL A 848 17.93 -31.66 25.12
N THR A 849 18.92 -32.55 25.09
CA THR A 849 19.87 -32.79 26.18
C THR A 849 21.22 -32.18 25.79
N LEU A 850 21.65 -31.18 26.56
CA LEU A 850 22.95 -30.51 26.36
C LEU A 850 24.05 -31.25 27.12
N SER A 851 25.02 -31.79 26.38
CA SER A 851 26.23 -32.40 26.93
C SER A 851 27.39 -31.40 26.92
N SER A 852 28.19 -31.38 27.99
CA SER A 852 29.40 -30.54 28.11
C SER A 852 30.68 -31.24 27.64
N ALA A 853 30.60 -32.53 27.32
CA ALA A 853 31.73 -33.31 26.84
C ALA A 853 31.73 -33.36 25.30
N VAL A 854 32.89 -33.11 24.69
CA VAL A 854 33.14 -33.50 23.29
C VAL A 854 32.92 -35.01 23.23
N PRO A 855 31.95 -35.53 22.48
CA PRO A 855 31.69 -36.95 22.53
C PRO A 855 32.87 -37.71 21.92
N GLU A 856 33.22 -38.85 22.53
CA GLU A 856 34.24 -39.77 22.00
C GLU A 856 33.95 -40.12 20.52
N GLU A 857 34.99 -40.42 19.73
CA GLU A 857 34.92 -40.73 18.28
C GLU A 857 33.93 -41.84 17.88
N ASN A 858 33.33 -42.53 18.87
CA ASN A 858 32.40 -43.63 18.72
C ASN A 858 30.92 -43.22 18.55
N ASN A 859 30.54 -41.96 18.81
CA ASN A 859 29.15 -41.47 18.58
C ASN A 859 29.06 -40.61 17.31
N TYR A 860 28.11 -40.96 16.42
CA TYR A 860 27.87 -40.33 15.12
C TYR A 860 27.41 -38.86 15.25
N ASN A 861 28.35 -37.96 15.48
CA ASN A 861 28.10 -36.53 15.61
C ASN A 861 28.18 -35.82 14.27
N LEU A 862 27.09 -35.15 13.88
CA LEU A 862 27.06 -34.29 12.71
C LEU A 862 27.28 -32.83 13.13
N PRO A 863 28.33 -32.14 12.65
CA PRO A 863 28.54 -30.72 12.92
C PRO A 863 27.65 -29.86 12.03
N PHE A 864 27.04 -28.85 12.62
CA PHE A 864 26.24 -27.83 11.94
C PHE A 864 26.70 -26.44 12.36
N PRO A 865 27.10 -25.56 11.43
CA PRO A 865 27.57 -24.23 11.77
C PRO A 865 26.43 -23.36 12.31
N VAL A 866 26.74 -22.54 13.32
CA VAL A 866 25.82 -21.50 13.82
C VAL A 866 26.01 -20.24 12.98
N SER A 867 24.94 -19.77 12.34
CA SER A 867 25.02 -18.62 11.44
C SER A 867 25.48 -17.36 12.17
N GLY A 868 26.59 -16.75 11.70
CA GLY A 868 27.12 -15.50 12.23
C GLY A 868 28.09 -15.65 13.42
N TYR A 869 28.41 -16.88 13.84
CA TYR A 869 29.28 -17.13 14.98
C TYR A 869 30.33 -18.20 14.65
N ALA A 870 31.51 -18.12 15.27
CA ALA A 870 32.56 -19.15 15.20
C ALA A 870 32.22 -20.33 16.15
N ALA A 871 31.06 -20.94 15.94
CA ALA A 871 30.55 -22.04 16.75
C ALA A 871 29.84 -23.10 15.90
N GLU A 872 29.96 -24.35 16.32
CA GLU A 872 29.32 -25.50 15.69
C GLU A 872 28.48 -26.28 16.69
N ILE A 873 27.36 -26.81 16.20
CA ILE A 873 26.45 -27.68 16.96
C ILE A 873 26.61 -29.09 16.44
N HIS A 874 27.02 -29.99 17.34
CA HIS A 874 27.16 -31.41 17.11
C HIS A 874 25.91 -32.12 17.61
N VAL A 875 25.19 -32.79 16.73
CA VAL A 875 24.00 -33.56 17.11
C VAL A 875 24.32 -35.05 17.10
N SER A 876 24.09 -35.70 18.23
CA SER A 876 24.16 -37.15 18.36
C SER A 876 22.81 -37.75 17.97
N ILE A 877 22.81 -38.55 16.91
CA ILE A 877 21.62 -39.18 16.37
C ILE A 877 21.58 -40.63 16.87
N GLY A 878 20.64 -40.94 17.75
CA GLY A 878 20.42 -42.31 18.23
C GLY A 878 20.04 -43.29 17.12
N ALA A 879 20.31 -44.59 17.34
CA ALA A 879 20.13 -45.67 16.36
C ALA A 879 18.72 -45.75 15.74
N GLU A 880 17.71 -45.27 16.47
CA GLU A 880 16.29 -45.29 16.10
C GLU A 880 15.94 -44.31 14.96
N CYS A 881 16.74 -43.25 14.75
CA CYS A 881 16.55 -42.26 13.68
C CYS A 881 17.43 -42.53 12.45
N GLY A 882 18.26 -43.58 12.45
CA GLY A 882 19.30 -43.83 11.44
C GLY A 882 18.79 -44.01 10.01
N SER A 883 17.61 -44.60 9.82
CA SER A 883 17.02 -44.83 8.48
C SER A 883 16.48 -43.56 7.82
N LEU A 884 15.85 -42.66 8.60
CA LEU A 884 15.36 -41.35 8.14
C LEU A 884 16.52 -40.43 7.76
N VAL A 885 17.57 -40.43 8.58
CA VAL A 885 18.77 -39.62 8.39
C VAL A 885 19.55 -40.06 7.15
N LYS A 886 19.65 -41.36 6.88
CA LYS A 886 20.25 -41.89 5.65
C LYS A 886 19.52 -41.40 4.40
N GLY A 887 18.19 -41.43 4.39
CA GLY A 887 17.37 -40.97 3.26
C GLY A 887 17.57 -39.49 2.92
N GLU A 888 17.65 -38.63 3.92
CA GLU A 888 17.87 -37.19 3.70
C GLU A 888 19.35 -36.86 3.38
N LEU A 889 20.32 -37.55 3.98
CA LEU A 889 21.73 -37.41 3.61
C LEU A 889 21.97 -37.77 2.13
N LEU A 890 21.31 -38.83 1.62
CA LEU A 890 21.33 -39.19 0.20
C LEU A 890 20.69 -38.11 -0.68
N ARG A 891 19.56 -37.52 -0.27
CA ARG A 891 18.95 -36.39 -0.99
C ARG A 891 19.85 -35.16 -1.00
N ARG A 892 20.56 -34.88 0.10
CA ARG A 892 21.51 -33.77 0.22
C ARG A 892 22.70 -33.98 -0.70
N LEU A 893 23.25 -35.20 -0.72
CA LEU A 893 24.30 -35.61 -1.65
C LEU A 893 23.85 -35.37 -3.10
N GLN A 894 22.67 -35.86 -3.48
CA GLN A 894 22.11 -35.64 -4.82
C GLN A 894 21.88 -34.17 -5.17
N LYS A 895 21.41 -33.35 -4.22
CA LYS A 895 21.23 -31.90 -4.42
C LYS A 895 22.58 -31.19 -4.57
N ALA A 896 23.56 -31.53 -3.74
CA ALA A 896 24.90 -30.97 -3.81
C ALA A 896 25.60 -31.36 -5.14
N GLU A 897 25.46 -32.61 -5.57
CA GLU A 897 25.95 -33.09 -6.87
C GLU A 897 25.27 -32.37 -8.05
N LYS A 898 23.94 -32.21 -8.00
CA LYS A 898 23.19 -31.46 -9.03
C LYS A 898 23.62 -30.00 -9.08
N ARG A 899 23.82 -29.35 -7.93
CA ARG A 899 24.22 -27.95 -7.84
C ARG A 899 25.67 -27.76 -8.29
N LYS A 900 26.58 -28.67 -7.94
CA LYS A 900 27.95 -28.75 -8.50
C LYS A 900 27.90 -28.83 -10.03
N GLY A 901 27.05 -29.69 -10.59
CA GLY A 901 26.87 -29.78 -12.05
C GLY A 901 26.39 -28.48 -12.70
N GLN A 902 25.47 -27.75 -12.05
CA GLN A 902 25.00 -26.45 -12.55
C GLN A 902 26.11 -25.39 -12.58
N PHE A 903 26.92 -25.30 -11.52
CA PHE A 903 28.02 -24.34 -11.47
C PHE A 903 29.18 -24.73 -12.40
N LEU A 904 29.46 -26.03 -12.59
CA LEU A 904 30.40 -26.51 -13.61
C LEU A 904 29.94 -26.12 -15.02
N HIS A 905 28.64 -26.20 -15.32
CA HIS A 905 28.10 -25.73 -16.60
C HIS A 905 28.21 -24.21 -16.76
N GLN A 906 28.04 -23.46 -15.67
CA GLN A 906 28.21 -22.00 -15.67
C GLN A 906 29.68 -21.60 -15.90
N ILE A 907 30.64 -22.37 -15.36
CA ILE A 907 32.07 -22.22 -15.64
C ILE A 907 32.34 -22.45 -17.13
N ASP A 908 31.92 -23.60 -17.69
CA ASP A 908 32.11 -23.92 -19.12
C ASP A 908 31.48 -22.86 -20.05
N LYS A 909 30.28 -22.37 -19.71
CA LYS A 909 29.63 -21.27 -20.43
C LYS A 909 30.47 -19.99 -20.39
N HIS A 910 30.98 -19.60 -19.23
CA HIS A 910 31.77 -18.37 -19.10
C HIS A 910 33.20 -18.51 -19.65
N GLU A 911 33.78 -19.70 -19.65
CA GLU A 911 35.05 -19.99 -20.31
C GLU A 911 34.94 -19.89 -21.84
N LYS A 912 33.85 -20.41 -22.43
CA LYS A 912 33.57 -20.25 -23.87
C LYS A 912 33.37 -18.78 -24.24
N LEU A 913 32.62 -18.03 -23.43
CA LEU A 913 32.39 -16.60 -23.64
C LEU A 913 33.66 -15.75 -23.45
N ALA A 914 34.52 -16.13 -22.51
CA ALA A 914 35.82 -15.47 -22.31
C ALA A 914 36.76 -15.72 -23.50
N LYS A 915 36.73 -16.92 -24.10
CA LYS A 915 37.52 -17.26 -25.30
C LYS A 915 37.02 -16.56 -26.56
N SER A 916 35.73 -16.22 -26.65
CA SER A 916 35.14 -15.50 -27.79
C SER A 916 35.12 -13.97 -27.64
N ALA A 917 35.50 -13.43 -26.48
CA ALA A 917 35.46 -12.00 -26.21
C ALA A 917 36.72 -11.30 -26.71
N THR A 918 36.56 -10.19 -27.44
CA THR A 918 37.66 -9.38 -28.02
C THR A 918 38.03 -8.16 -27.18
N ARG A 919 37.27 -7.82 -26.13
CA ARG A 919 37.44 -6.62 -25.31
C ARG A 919 37.88 -6.98 -23.88
N GLY A 920 38.95 -6.35 -23.38
CA GLY A 920 39.61 -6.68 -22.10
C GLY A 920 38.69 -6.70 -20.87
N ASP A 921 37.84 -5.67 -20.71
CA ASP A 921 36.90 -5.57 -19.56
C ASP A 921 35.92 -6.76 -19.48
N LEU A 922 35.50 -7.29 -20.65
CA LEU A 922 34.58 -8.42 -20.74
C LEU A 922 35.27 -9.73 -20.35
N ILE A 923 36.53 -9.90 -20.76
CA ILE A 923 37.35 -11.06 -20.38
C ILE A 923 37.53 -11.07 -18.85
N GLU A 924 37.89 -9.93 -18.25
CA GLU A 924 38.08 -9.84 -16.80
C GLU A 924 36.78 -10.12 -16.02
N ARG A 925 35.64 -9.60 -16.50
CA ARG A 925 34.33 -9.87 -15.89
C ARG A 925 33.95 -11.35 -15.96
N HIS A 926 34.24 -12.03 -17.06
CA HIS A 926 34.01 -13.47 -17.20
C HIS A 926 34.98 -14.30 -16.35
N GLN A 927 36.25 -13.91 -16.27
CA GLN A 927 37.25 -14.53 -15.38
C GLN A 927 36.87 -14.41 -13.90
N ARG A 928 36.37 -13.25 -13.46
CA ARG A 928 35.85 -13.07 -12.09
C ARG A 928 34.67 -14.01 -11.82
N LYS A 929 33.72 -14.13 -12.74
CA LYS A 929 32.59 -15.07 -12.60
C LYS A 929 33.03 -16.54 -12.56
N ILE A 930 34.05 -16.91 -13.33
CA ILE A 930 34.65 -18.25 -13.28
C ILE A 930 35.31 -18.50 -11.92
N SER A 931 36.09 -17.54 -11.41
CA SER A 931 36.76 -17.67 -10.09
C SER A 931 35.77 -17.83 -8.94
N GLN A 932 34.67 -17.07 -8.95
CA GLN A 932 33.59 -17.18 -7.96
C GLN A 932 32.88 -18.54 -8.05
N ALA A 933 32.57 -19.00 -9.26
CA ALA A 933 31.95 -20.31 -9.46
C ALA A 933 32.89 -21.46 -9.05
N ASN A 934 34.20 -21.36 -9.30
CA ASN A 934 35.20 -22.34 -8.89
C ASN A 934 35.31 -22.45 -7.36
N ALA A 935 35.29 -21.32 -6.64
CA ALA A 935 35.28 -21.33 -5.18
C ALA A 935 34.07 -22.09 -4.61
N VAL A 936 32.89 -21.89 -5.21
CA VAL A 936 31.65 -22.60 -4.84
C VAL A 936 31.75 -24.10 -5.15
N VAL A 937 32.28 -24.47 -6.31
CA VAL A 937 32.48 -25.87 -6.70
C VAL A 937 33.43 -26.59 -5.75
N ASN A 938 34.54 -25.96 -5.37
CA ASN A 938 35.50 -26.54 -4.42
C ASN A 938 34.86 -26.80 -3.05
N GLY A 939 34.08 -25.85 -2.53
CA GLY A 939 33.32 -26.05 -1.29
C GLY A 939 32.31 -27.20 -1.39
N MET A 940 31.62 -27.34 -2.53
CA MET A 940 30.68 -28.45 -2.76
C MET A 940 31.38 -29.82 -2.89
N VAL A 941 32.58 -29.88 -3.46
CA VAL A 941 33.38 -31.13 -3.54
C VAL A 941 33.73 -31.63 -2.14
N GLU A 942 34.13 -30.71 -1.26
CA GLU A 942 34.43 -31.03 0.13
C GLU A 942 33.17 -31.49 0.90
N GLU A 943 32.03 -30.82 0.69
CA GLU A 943 30.74 -31.20 1.28
C GLU A 943 30.28 -32.59 0.81
N ILE A 944 30.38 -32.88 -0.50
CA ILE A 944 30.04 -34.19 -1.09
C ILE A 944 30.93 -35.29 -0.51
N SER A 945 32.23 -35.04 -0.34
CA SER A 945 33.16 -35.99 0.26
C SER A 945 32.79 -36.31 1.72
N LYS A 946 32.50 -35.28 2.52
CA LYS A 946 32.06 -35.43 3.92
C LYS A 946 30.74 -36.21 4.01
N LEU A 947 29.73 -35.85 3.21
CA LEU A 947 28.43 -36.54 3.15
C LEU A 947 28.59 -38.01 2.72
N GLY A 948 29.44 -38.29 1.72
CA GLY A 948 29.71 -39.65 1.25
C GLY A 948 30.39 -40.52 2.31
N ALA A 949 31.36 -39.98 3.05
CA ALA A 949 32.01 -40.69 4.16
C ALA A 949 31.04 -41.04 5.30
N LEU A 950 30.12 -40.13 5.61
CA LEU A 950 29.06 -40.32 6.61
C LEU A 950 28.06 -41.41 6.21
N ILE A 951 27.64 -41.45 4.94
CA ILE A 951 26.74 -42.49 4.42
C ILE A 951 27.40 -43.87 4.47
N LYS A 952 28.69 -43.96 4.10
CA LYS A 952 29.45 -45.21 4.12
C LYS A 952 29.60 -45.78 5.55
N LYS A 953 29.87 -44.91 6.54
CA LYS A 953 29.92 -45.29 7.96
C LYS A 953 28.57 -45.82 8.48
N LEU A 954 27.45 -45.27 8.03
CA LEU A 954 26.10 -45.76 8.39
C LEU A 954 25.79 -47.15 7.80
N GLU A 955 26.35 -47.49 6.64
CA GLU A 955 26.16 -48.79 5.99
C GLU A 955 26.92 -49.93 6.67
N ASP A 956 28.12 -49.66 7.19
CA ASP A 956 28.92 -50.66 7.91
C ASP A 956 28.29 -51.05 9.27
N PHE A 957 27.51 -50.15 9.89
CA PHE A 957 26.77 -50.44 11.12
C PHE A 957 25.53 -51.32 10.90
N SER A 958 24.80 -51.09 9.80
CA SER A 958 23.65 -51.93 9.41
C SER A 958 24.06 -53.40 9.18
N LYS A 959 25.30 -53.65 8.76
CA LYS A 959 25.85 -55.01 8.61
C LYS A 959 26.16 -55.69 9.93
N LYS A 960 26.55 -54.94 10.98
CA LYS A 960 26.82 -55.50 12.33
C LYS A 960 25.55 -55.87 13.10
N PHE A 961 24.46 -55.11 12.93
CA PHE A 961 23.19 -55.38 13.60
C PHE A 961 22.42 -56.56 12.99
N ASN A 962 22.58 -56.81 11.68
CA ASN A 962 21.90 -57.89 10.95
C ASN A 962 22.44 -59.30 11.21
N PHE A 963 23.60 -59.45 11.85
CA PHE A 963 24.18 -60.77 12.15
C PHE A 963 23.44 -61.50 13.30
N TRP A 964 22.85 -60.75 14.24
CA TRP A 964 22.16 -61.34 15.41
C TRP A 964 20.70 -61.71 15.14
N LEU A 965 20.07 -61.11 14.12
CA LEU A 965 18.65 -61.31 13.80
C LEU A 965 18.41 -62.42 12.76
N GLN A 966 19.45 -62.92 12.09
CA GLN A 966 19.33 -64.02 11.11
C GLN A 966 19.21 -65.42 11.75
N ALA A 967 19.29 -65.55 13.07
CA ALA A 967 19.18 -66.82 13.80
C ALA A 967 17.75 -67.16 14.26
N MET A 968 16.74 -66.31 14.04
CA MET A 968 15.36 -66.63 14.40
C MET A 968 14.35 -66.35 13.27
N SER A 969 13.49 -67.34 13.08
CA SER A 969 12.24 -67.33 12.30
C SER A 969 12.33 -67.44 10.77
N ARG A 970 12.74 -68.63 10.31
CA ARG A 970 12.01 -69.28 9.21
C ARG A 970 10.63 -69.71 9.72
N ARG A 971 9.57 -68.94 9.41
CA ARG A 971 8.18 -69.37 9.04
C ARG A 971 7.17 -68.25 9.32
N LYS A 972 6.46 -67.85 8.24
CA LYS A 972 5.41 -66.81 8.09
C LYS A 972 5.85 -65.35 8.33
N ARG A 973 5.55 -64.46 7.38
CA ARG A 973 5.97 -63.05 7.41
C ARG A 973 5.24 -62.32 8.55
N PRO A 974 5.93 -61.60 9.46
CA PRO A 974 5.31 -60.80 10.53
C PRO A 974 4.30 -59.75 10.02
N SER A 975 4.44 -59.33 8.77
CA SER A 975 3.55 -58.38 8.10
C SER A 975 2.11 -58.87 8.00
N GLU A 976 1.86 -60.18 7.87
CA GLU A 976 0.50 -60.73 7.77
C GLU A 976 -0.25 -60.65 9.12
N TRP A 977 0.44 -60.95 10.22
CA TRP A 977 -0.12 -60.80 11.57
C TRP A 977 -0.28 -59.34 11.98
N LEU A 978 0.66 -58.49 11.58
CA LEU A 978 0.55 -57.04 11.77
C LEU A 978 -0.66 -56.48 10.99
N LEU A 979 -0.91 -56.94 9.77
CA LEU A 979 -2.05 -56.50 8.96
C LEU A 979 -3.39 -56.89 9.60
N ILE A 980 -3.50 -58.14 10.06
CA ILE A 980 -4.69 -58.62 10.79
C ILE A 980 -4.86 -57.82 12.08
N GLY A 981 -3.78 -57.57 12.83
CA GLY A 981 -3.80 -56.77 14.05
C GLY A 981 -4.21 -55.31 13.82
N VAL A 982 -3.71 -54.67 12.74
CA VAL A 982 -4.09 -53.30 12.35
C VAL A 982 -5.54 -53.24 11.90
N CYS A 983 -6.04 -54.24 11.17
CA CYS A 983 -7.45 -54.30 10.77
C CYS A 983 -8.38 -54.44 11.99
N VAL A 984 -8.05 -55.32 12.94
CA VAL A 984 -8.82 -55.46 14.18
C VAL A 984 -8.77 -54.17 15.00
N LEU A 985 -7.59 -53.56 15.16
CA LEU A 985 -7.43 -52.28 15.85
C LEU A 985 -8.22 -51.16 15.17
N HIS A 986 -8.25 -51.10 13.83
CA HIS A 986 -9.00 -50.10 13.09
C HIS A 986 -10.51 -50.28 13.23
N VAL A 987 -11.00 -51.53 13.20
CA VAL A 987 -12.41 -51.84 13.46
C VAL A 987 -12.82 -51.39 14.86
N MET A 988 -11.94 -51.53 15.87
CA MET A 988 -12.24 -51.17 17.26
C MET A 988 -12.07 -49.67 17.57
N MET A 989 -11.03 -49.02 17.04
CA MET A 989 -10.60 -47.67 17.47
C MET A 989 -11.25 -46.49 16.72
N ALA A 990 -11.87 -46.75 15.56
CA ALA A 990 -12.40 -45.68 14.70
C ALA A 990 -13.87 -45.92 14.31
N PRO A 991 -14.83 -45.81 15.25
CA PRO A 991 -16.23 -46.12 14.98
C PRO A 991 -16.90 -45.21 13.95
N TYR A 992 -16.37 -44.00 13.68
CA TYR A 992 -17.01 -43.00 12.79
C TYR A 992 -16.06 -42.38 11.75
N THR A 993 -15.60 -43.19 10.78
CA THR A 993 -14.74 -42.73 9.69
C THR A 993 -15.52 -42.48 8.40
N LYS A 994 -15.49 -41.24 7.91
CA LYS A 994 -15.95 -40.71 6.60
C LYS A 994 -17.43 -40.93 6.19
N VAL A 995 -18.00 -39.86 5.63
CA VAL A 995 -19.41 -39.71 5.21
C VAL A 995 -19.85 -40.72 4.13
N GLU A 996 -18.93 -41.32 3.36
CA GLU A 996 -19.28 -42.26 2.29
C GLU A 996 -19.45 -43.72 2.75
N GLU A 997 -18.70 -44.14 3.79
CA GLU A 997 -18.78 -45.49 4.35
C GLU A 997 -20.03 -45.69 5.22
N SER A 998 -20.58 -44.60 5.75
CA SER A 998 -21.74 -44.65 6.63
C SER A 998 -23.00 -45.17 5.92
N PHE A 999 -23.22 -44.92 4.62
CA PHE A 999 -24.51 -45.22 3.99
C PHE A 999 -24.80 -46.72 3.82
N ASN A 1000 -23.90 -47.49 3.18
CA ASN A 1000 -24.12 -48.92 2.97
C ASN A 1000 -24.02 -49.70 4.29
N VAL A 1001 -23.14 -49.26 5.19
CA VAL A 1001 -22.99 -49.88 6.51
C VAL A 1001 -24.25 -49.61 7.36
N GLN A 1002 -24.83 -48.41 7.29
CA GLN A 1002 -26.09 -48.08 7.96
C GLN A 1002 -27.26 -48.86 7.35
N ALA A 1003 -27.32 -49.01 6.02
CA ALA A 1003 -28.34 -49.82 5.37
C ALA A 1003 -28.27 -51.31 5.79
N ILE A 1004 -27.07 -51.91 5.82
CA ILE A 1004 -26.88 -53.29 6.32
C ILE A 1004 -27.27 -53.39 7.79
N HIS A 1005 -26.86 -52.39 8.58
CA HIS A 1005 -27.21 -52.30 9.99
C HIS A 1005 -28.73 -52.28 10.19
N ASP A 1006 -29.46 -51.43 9.47
CA ASP A 1006 -30.91 -51.27 9.60
C ASP A 1006 -31.65 -52.53 9.12
N ILE A 1007 -31.18 -53.19 8.06
CA ILE A 1007 -31.71 -54.50 7.63
C ILE A 1007 -31.51 -55.56 8.71
N LEU A 1008 -30.32 -55.65 9.31
CA LEU A 1008 -30.03 -56.69 10.32
C LEU A 1008 -30.75 -56.43 11.64
N TYR A 1009 -30.92 -55.18 12.05
CA TYR A 1009 -31.51 -54.82 13.33
C TYR A 1009 -33.03 -54.63 13.28
N HIS A 1010 -33.55 -53.93 12.27
CA HIS A 1010 -34.98 -53.66 12.10
C HIS A 1010 -35.69 -54.70 11.21
N GLN A 1011 -34.94 -55.59 10.55
CA GLN A 1011 -35.46 -56.66 9.68
C GLN A 1011 -36.45 -56.11 8.64
N LEU A 1012 -37.63 -56.70 8.50
CA LEU A 1012 -38.66 -56.28 7.53
C LEU A 1012 -39.47 -55.05 7.99
N ASN A 1013 -39.15 -54.45 9.14
CA ASN A 1013 -39.87 -53.26 9.62
C ASN A 1013 -39.26 -51.97 9.05
N PHE A 1014 -39.52 -51.73 7.76
CA PHE A 1014 -38.99 -50.60 7.01
C PHE A 1014 -39.33 -49.23 7.63
N THR A 1015 -40.45 -49.09 8.36
CA THR A 1015 -40.84 -47.83 9.00
C THR A 1015 -39.88 -47.34 10.09
N LYS A 1016 -39.02 -48.24 10.60
CA LYS A 1016 -38.01 -47.92 11.60
C LYS A 1016 -36.62 -47.67 11.01
N TYR A 1017 -36.49 -47.67 9.67
CA TYR A 1017 -35.20 -47.40 9.05
C TYR A 1017 -34.93 -45.91 9.17
N ASP A 1018 -33.75 -45.57 9.68
CA ASP A 1018 -33.43 -44.18 10.04
C ASP A 1018 -33.31 -43.28 8.79
N HIS A 1019 -33.28 -43.86 7.58
CA HIS A 1019 -33.15 -43.18 6.29
C HIS A 1019 -33.97 -43.92 5.22
N HIS A 1020 -34.92 -43.24 4.54
CA HIS A 1020 -35.73 -43.82 3.45
C HIS A 1020 -35.31 -43.34 2.05
N GLU A 1021 -34.58 -42.23 1.95
CA GLU A 1021 -34.01 -41.71 0.70
C GLU A 1021 -32.57 -41.21 0.96
N PHE A 1022 -31.65 -41.43 0.00
CA PHE A 1022 -30.22 -41.12 0.16
C PHE A 1022 -29.81 -40.00 -0.82
N PRO A 1023 -29.77 -38.72 -0.39
CA PRO A 1023 -29.44 -37.61 -1.28
C PRO A 1023 -27.94 -37.61 -1.62
N GLY A 1024 -27.63 -37.78 -2.90
CA GLY A 1024 -26.29 -37.72 -3.46
C GLY A 1024 -26.33 -37.46 -4.96
N VAL A 1025 -25.26 -36.92 -5.53
CA VAL A 1025 -25.19 -36.45 -6.93
C VAL A 1025 -25.39 -37.58 -7.96
N VAL A 1026 -25.36 -38.85 -7.53
CA VAL A 1026 -25.54 -40.05 -8.37
C VAL A 1026 -26.42 -41.08 -7.63
N PRO A 1027 -27.46 -41.67 -8.27
CA PRO A 1027 -28.30 -42.71 -7.67
C PRO A 1027 -27.48 -43.93 -7.24
N ARG A 1028 -27.79 -44.51 -6.07
CA ARG A 1028 -27.09 -45.66 -5.48
C ARG A 1028 -28.01 -46.86 -5.34
N THR A 1029 -27.46 -48.06 -5.50
CA THR A 1029 -28.21 -49.33 -5.44
C THR A 1029 -28.25 -49.90 -4.03
N PHE A 1030 -29.44 -50.32 -3.58
CA PHE A 1030 -29.63 -50.96 -2.26
C PHE A 1030 -29.23 -52.46 -2.24
N VAL A 1031 -29.00 -53.04 -3.42
CA VAL A 1031 -28.78 -54.48 -3.62
C VAL A 1031 -27.54 -55.02 -2.89
N GLY A 1032 -26.44 -54.27 -2.88
CA GLY A 1032 -25.21 -54.70 -2.21
C GLY A 1032 -25.37 -54.84 -0.69
N ALA A 1033 -26.14 -53.95 -0.06
CA ALA A 1033 -26.45 -54.02 1.37
C ALA A 1033 -27.31 -55.24 1.71
N VAL A 1034 -28.29 -55.57 0.86
CA VAL A 1034 -29.15 -56.75 1.04
C VAL A 1034 -28.35 -58.05 0.99
N ILE A 1035 -27.43 -58.21 0.02
CA ILE A 1035 -26.62 -59.43 -0.13
C ILE A 1035 -25.76 -59.68 1.12
N VAL A 1036 -25.12 -58.63 1.66
CA VAL A 1036 -24.26 -58.76 2.84
C VAL A 1036 -25.08 -58.95 4.11
N SER A 1037 -26.26 -58.34 4.18
CA SER A 1037 -27.18 -58.57 5.31
C SER A 1037 -27.67 -60.02 5.32
N ALA A 1038 -27.98 -60.60 4.16
CA ALA A 1038 -28.45 -61.98 4.06
C ALA A 1038 -27.46 -63.02 4.61
N THR A 1039 -26.14 -62.77 4.47
CA THR A 1039 -25.12 -63.68 5.01
C THR A 1039 -24.95 -63.56 6.53
N LEU A 1040 -25.25 -62.40 7.10
CA LEU A 1040 -25.14 -62.12 8.54
C LEU A 1040 -26.44 -62.38 9.31
N LEU A 1041 -27.58 -62.43 8.62
CA LEU A 1041 -28.90 -62.61 9.22
C LEU A 1041 -29.02 -63.86 10.11
N PRO A 1042 -28.52 -65.06 9.72
CA PRO A 1042 -28.60 -66.25 10.56
C PRO A 1042 -27.84 -66.11 11.89
N VAL A 1043 -26.69 -65.42 11.84
CA VAL A 1043 -25.84 -65.18 13.01
C VAL A 1043 -26.51 -64.20 13.96
N VAL A 1044 -27.05 -63.09 13.44
CA VAL A 1044 -27.74 -62.09 14.26
C VAL A 1044 -29.04 -62.66 14.84
N SER A 1045 -29.81 -63.45 14.07
CA SER A 1045 -31.05 -64.08 14.56
C SER A 1045 -30.87 -65.11 15.67
N TYR A 1046 -29.66 -65.67 15.81
CA TYR A 1046 -29.35 -66.65 16.86
C TYR A 1046 -29.16 -66.00 18.24
N PHE A 1047 -28.78 -64.71 18.29
CA PHE A 1047 -28.55 -63.99 19.55
C PHE A 1047 -29.73 -63.04 19.83
N SER A 1048 -30.54 -63.37 20.82
CA SER A 1048 -31.84 -62.73 21.08
C SER A 1048 -31.80 -61.30 21.63
N ASN A 1049 -30.64 -60.64 21.74
CA ASN A 1049 -30.51 -59.23 22.17
C ASN A 1049 -29.11 -58.62 21.87
N ILE A 1050 -28.72 -58.53 20.60
CA ILE A 1050 -27.47 -57.83 20.24
C ILE A 1050 -27.72 -56.31 20.15
N SER A 1051 -26.94 -55.51 20.87
CA SER A 1051 -27.01 -54.04 20.77
C SER A 1051 -26.62 -53.52 19.39
N LYS A 1052 -27.20 -52.38 18.98
CA LYS A 1052 -26.92 -51.64 17.73
C LYS A 1052 -25.41 -51.59 17.37
N HIS A 1053 -24.56 -51.32 18.35
CA HIS A 1053 -23.11 -51.19 18.17
C HIS A 1053 -22.40 -52.50 17.82
N TRP A 1054 -22.83 -53.63 18.38
CA TRP A 1054 -22.20 -54.93 18.14
C TRP A 1054 -22.50 -55.48 16.74
N ILE A 1055 -23.71 -55.21 16.20
CA ILE A 1055 -24.04 -55.52 14.80
C ILE A 1055 -23.13 -54.73 13.86
N LEU A 1056 -22.91 -53.43 14.14
CA LEU A 1056 -22.04 -52.57 13.34
C LEU A 1056 -20.59 -53.09 13.29
N TYR A 1057 -20.04 -53.52 14.42
CA TYR A 1057 -18.71 -54.13 14.46
C TYR A 1057 -18.66 -55.47 13.69
N GLY A 1058 -19.71 -56.29 13.79
CA GLY A 1058 -19.82 -57.54 13.03
C GLY A 1058 -19.82 -57.32 11.52
N VAL A 1059 -20.60 -56.35 11.02
CA VAL A 1059 -20.65 -55.98 9.59
C VAL A 1059 -19.27 -55.54 9.10
N ARG A 1060 -18.59 -54.67 9.85
CA ARG A 1060 -17.25 -54.17 9.50
C ARG A 1060 -16.19 -55.26 9.54
N PHE A 1061 -16.28 -56.19 10.49
CA PHE A 1061 -15.37 -57.32 10.60
C PHE A 1061 -15.47 -58.25 9.38
N VAL A 1062 -16.69 -58.64 8.99
CA VAL A 1062 -16.92 -59.49 7.81
C VAL A 1062 -16.48 -58.79 6.52
N LEU A 1063 -16.80 -57.51 6.36
CA LEU A 1063 -16.34 -56.73 5.21
C LEU A 1063 -14.81 -56.65 5.15
N GLY A 1064 -14.15 -56.37 6.28
CA GLY A 1064 -12.70 -56.33 6.38
C GLY A 1064 -12.04 -57.66 6.03
N LEU A 1065 -12.58 -58.78 6.51
CA LEU A 1065 -12.11 -60.12 6.16
C LEU A 1065 -12.25 -60.42 4.66
N THR A 1066 -13.35 -59.99 4.05
CA THR A 1066 -13.61 -60.24 2.62
C THR A 1066 -12.66 -59.43 1.73
N ILE A 1067 -12.37 -58.18 2.11
CA ILE A 1067 -11.37 -57.33 1.43
C ILE A 1067 -9.97 -57.89 1.63
N LEU A 1068 -9.60 -58.31 2.85
CA LEU A 1068 -8.31 -58.95 3.13
C LEU A 1068 -8.11 -60.23 2.30
N PHE A 1069 -9.16 -61.03 2.14
CA PHE A 1069 -9.12 -62.22 1.30
C PHE A 1069 -8.90 -61.87 -0.18
N ALA A 1070 -9.66 -60.91 -0.72
CA ALA A 1070 -9.49 -60.45 -2.10
C ALA A 1070 -8.09 -59.86 -2.34
N PHE A 1071 -7.59 -59.10 -1.36
CA PHE A 1071 -6.26 -58.48 -1.41
C PHE A 1071 -5.14 -59.52 -1.36
N ASN A 1072 -5.21 -60.49 -0.45
CA ASN A 1072 -4.23 -61.58 -0.37
C ASN A 1072 -4.17 -62.35 -1.69
N HIS A 1073 -5.33 -62.67 -2.28
CA HIS A 1073 -5.37 -63.32 -3.59
C HIS A 1073 -4.80 -62.47 -4.73
N PHE A 1074 -4.98 -61.15 -4.69
CA PHE A 1074 -4.40 -60.23 -5.66
C PHE A 1074 -2.88 -60.11 -5.48
N ALA A 1075 -2.39 -59.94 -4.25
CA ALA A 1075 -0.97 -59.83 -3.91
C ALA A 1075 -0.20 -61.10 -4.32
N GLN A 1076 -0.72 -62.29 -3.99
CA GLN A 1076 -0.14 -63.57 -4.44
C GLN A 1076 0.03 -63.66 -5.96
N ARG A 1077 -0.87 -63.01 -6.72
CA ARG A 1077 -0.81 -63.01 -8.18
C ARG A 1077 0.21 -62.01 -8.72
N ILE A 1078 0.34 -60.86 -8.06
CA ILE A 1078 1.42 -59.91 -8.35
C ILE A 1078 2.78 -60.55 -8.07
N ASP A 1079 2.95 -61.21 -6.92
CA ASP A 1079 4.20 -61.91 -6.59
C ASP A 1079 4.51 -63.01 -7.62
N LYS A 1080 3.49 -63.72 -8.09
CA LYS A 1080 3.67 -64.72 -9.15
C LYS A 1080 4.08 -64.11 -10.50
N LYS A 1081 3.55 -62.93 -10.87
CA LYS A 1081 3.81 -62.30 -12.18
C LYS A 1081 5.09 -61.45 -12.20
N PHE A 1082 5.45 -60.83 -11.07
CA PHE A 1082 6.52 -59.83 -10.98
C PHE A 1082 7.62 -60.18 -9.95
N GLY A 1083 7.50 -61.29 -9.21
CA GLY A 1083 8.50 -61.76 -8.23
C GLY A 1083 8.17 -61.36 -6.78
N GLU A 1084 8.75 -62.08 -5.81
CA GLU A 1084 8.37 -62.14 -4.36
C GLU A 1084 8.38 -60.82 -3.56
N LEU A 1085 8.96 -59.74 -4.11
CA LEU A 1085 9.05 -58.41 -3.48
C LEU A 1085 7.96 -57.43 -3.94
N SER A 1086 7.14 -57.83 -4.92
CA SER A 1086 6.22 -56.92 -5.62
C SER A 1086 4.90 -56.71 -4.88
N GLY A 1087 4.40 -57.74 -4.19
CA GLY A 1087 3.18 -57.71 -3.40
C GLY A 1087 3.29 -56.90 -2.09
N ASP A 1088 4.50 -56.71 -1.58
CA ASP A 1088 4.78 -55.95 -0.36
C ASP A 1088 4.53 -54.42 -0.51
N PHE A 1089 4.43 -53.91 -1.75
CA PHE A 1089 4.19 -52.49 -2.04
C PHE A 1089 2.72 -52.05 -1.99
N LEU A 1090 1.78 -53.00 -1.86
CA LEU A 1090 0.36 -52.67 -1.84
C LEU A 1090 -0.07 -52.33 -0.41
N ARG A 1091 -0.57 -51.10 -0.20
CA ARG A 1091 -1.18 -50.69 1.08
C ARG A 1091 -2.69 -50.95 1.03
N PRO A 1092 -3.32 -51.51 2.08
CA PRO A 1092 -4.77 -51.57 2.16
C PRO A 1092 -5.32 -50.14 2.26
N LEU A 1093 -6.23 -49.78 1.35
CA LEU A 1093 -7.10 -48.60 1.48
C LEU A 1093 -8.34 -48.98 2.30
N PRO A 1094 -8.99 -48.03 2.99
CA PRO A 1094 -10.07 -48.34 3.94
C PRO A 1094 -11.28 -49.02 3.30
N ASN A 1095 -12.05 -49.74 4.15
CA ASN A 1095 -13.16 -50.65 3.86
C ASN A 1095 -14.21 -50.09 2.87
N THR A 1096 -13.94 -50.21 1.57
CA THR A 1096 -14.85 -49.78 0.51
C THR A 1096 -15.27 -50.96 -0.35
N PHE A 1097 -16.58 -51.19 -0.48
CA PHE A 1097 -17.14 -52.28 -1.28
C PHE A 1097 -16.66 -52.28 -2.74
N ALA A 1098 -16.40 -51.10 -3.32
CA ALA A 1098 -15.85 -50.96 -4.66
C ALA A 1098 -14.45 -51.58 -4.81
N LEU A 1099 -13.64 -51.57 -3.75
CA LEU A 1099 -12.28 -52.11 -3.76
C LEU A 1099 -12.26 -53.61 -4.05
N LEU A 1100 -13.27 -54.36 -3.59
CA LEU A 1100 -13.38 -55.80 -3.80
C LEU A 1100 -13.52 -56.13 -5.29
N GLY A 1101 -14.40 -55.40 -5.99
CA GLY A 1101 -14.57 -55.51 -7.43
C GLY A 1101 -13.33 -55.10 -8.19
N VAL A 1102 -12.65 -54.03 -7.76
CA VAL A 1102 -11.41 -53.56 -8.38
C VAL A 1102 -10.31 -54.61 -8.25
N LEU A 1103 -10.07 -55.13 -7.04
CA LEU A 1103 -9.03 -56.13 -6.79
C LEU A 1103 -9.26 -57.43 -7.57
N TRP A 1104 -10.49 -57.93 -7.63
CA TRP A 1104 -10.80 -59.13 -8.42
C TRP A 1104 -10.73 -58.90 -9.93
N THR A 1105 -11.18 -57.75 -10.42
CA THR A 1105 -11.02 -57.38 -11.84
C THR A 1105 -9.54 -57.33 -12.20
N TYR A 1106 -8.72 -56.64 -11.40
CA TYR A 1106 -7.27 -56.55 -11.62
C TYR A 1106 -6.58 -57.91 -11.49
N GLN A 1107 -7.01 -58.77 -10.57
CA GLN A 1107 -6.51 -60.14 -10.47
C GLN A 1107 -6.72 -60.90 -11.79
N LYS A 1108 -7.90 -60.77 -12.41
CA LYS A 1108 -8.18 -61.42 -13.70
C LYS A 1108 -7.47 -60.76 -14.88
N ILE A 1109 -7.22 -59.45 -14.82
CA ILE A 1109 -6.37 -58.73 -15.78
C ILE A 1109 -4.93 -59.25 -15.70
N LEU A 1110 -4.39 -59.44 -14.49
CA LEU A 1110 -3.04 -59.97 -14.30
C LEU A 1110 -2.93 -61.42 -14.80
N ASP A 1111 -3.98 -62.22 -14.64
CA ASP A 1111 -4.10 -63.56 -15.23
C ASP A 1111 -4.35 -63.53 -16.76
N GLU A 1112 -4.40 -62.34 -17.40
CA GLU A 1112 -4.69 -62.13 -18.83
C GLU A 1112 -6.06 -62.69 -19.30
N ARG A 1113 -6.98 -62.90 -18.35
CA ARG A 1113 -8.36 -63.36 -18.60
C ARG A 1113 -9.29 -62.17 -18.77
N TRP A 1114 -9.08 -61.41 -19.83
CA TRP A 1114 -9.73 -60.13 -20.09
C TRP A 1114 -11.26 -60.20 -20.11
N LEU A 1115 -11.85 -61.23 -20.72
CA LEU A 1115 -13.32 -61.38 -20.78
C LEU A 1115 -13.94 -61.62 -19.39
N CYS A 1116 -13.28 -62.43 -18.55
CA CYS A 1116 -13.70 -62.62 -17.16
C CYS A 1116 -13.55 -61.34 -16.35
N ALA A 1117 -12.44 -60.61 -16.55
CA ALA A 1117 -12.22 -59.33 -15.90
C ALA A 1117 -13.32 -58.32 -16.26
N ALA A 1118 -13.68 -58.22 -17.55
CA ALA A 1118 -14.75 -57.35 -18.01
C ALA A 1118 -16.11 -57.74 -17.43
N ARG A 1119 -16.46 -59.04 -17.38
CA ARG A 1119 -17.72 -59.51 -16.75
C ARG A 1119 -17.79 -59.14 -15.27
N ILE A 1120 -16.71 -59.38 -14.53
CA ILE A 1120 -16.62 -59.02 -13.10
C ILE A 1120 -16.75 -57.50 -12.94
N ALA A 1121 -16.00 -56.72 -13.73
CA ALA A 1121 -16.07 -55.26 -13.72
C ALA A 1121 -17.49 -54.75 -13.97
N THR A 1122 -18.20 -55.30 -14.96
CA THR A 1122 -19.59 -54.94 -15.26
C THR A 1122 -20.53 -55.27 -14.11
N VAL A 1123 -20.44 -56.47 -13.53
CA VAL A 1123 -21.27 -56.87 -12.39
C VAL A 1123 -21.05 -55.95 -11.19
N PHE A 1124 -19.80 -55.68 -10.82
CA PHE A 1124 -19.49 -54.81 -9.67
C PHE A 1124 -19.84 -53.34 -9.93
N THR A 1125 -19.77 -52.89 -11.18
CA THR A 1125 -20.22 -51.55 -11.57
C THR A 1125 -21.73 -51.40 -11.40
N LEU A 1126 -22.51 -52.38 -11.88
CA LEU A 1126 -23.97 -52.40 -11.73
C LEU A 1126 -24.39 -52.54 -10.26
N LEU A 1127 -23.66 -53.32 -9.47
CA LEU A 1127 -24.02 -53.57 -8.07
C LEU A 1127 -23.65 -52.42 -7.13
N PHE A 1128 -22.61 -51.63 -7.41
CA PHE A 1128 -22.05 -50.70 -6.41
C PHE A 1128 -21.97 -49.23 -6.85
N ARG A 1129 -21.38 -48.91 -8.02
CA ARG A 1129 -21.27 -47.52 -8.51
C ARG A 1129 -21.09 -47.46 -10.03
N CYS A 1130 -21.94 -46.69 -10.71
CA CYS A 1130 -21.81 -46.42 -12.15
C CYS A 1130 -20.54 -45.62 -12.52
N GLU A 1131 -19.97 -44.83 -11.59
CA GLU A 1131 -18.74 -44.06 -11.84
C GLU A 1131 -17.51 -44.95 -12.14
N LEU A 1132 -17.54 -46.21 -11.68
CA LEU A 1132 -16.48 -47.18 -12.00
C LEU A 1132 -16.39 -47.49 -13.50
N ILE A 1133 -17.42 -47.16 -14.29
CA ILE A 1133 -17.37 -47.22 -15.76
C ILE A 1133 -16.25 -46.35 -16.31
N LEU A 1134 -16.01 -45.16 -15.75
CA LEU A 1134 -14.94 -44.28 -16.24
C LEU A 1134 -13.57 -44.92 -16.03
N PHE A 1135 -13.37 -45.52 -14.86
CA PHE A 1135 -12.12 -46.18 -14.51
C PHE A 1135 -11.89 -47.46 -15.31
N TYR A 1136 -12.87 -48.38 -15.34
CA TYR A 1136 -12.77 -49.62 -16.11
C TYR A 1136 -12.78 -49.37 -17.62
N GLY A 1137 -13.51 -48.35 -18.09
CA GLY A 1137 -13.53 -47.92 -19.48
C GLY A 1137 -12.11 -47.64 -19.98
N CYS A 1138 -11.35 -46.80 -19.27
CA CYS A 1138 -9.95 -46.54 -19.61
C CYS A 1138 -9.08 -47.82 -19.61
N VAL A 1139 -9.28 -48.71 -18.63
CA VAL A 1139 -8.48 -49.94 -18.50
C VAL A 1139 -8.77 -50.94 -19.64
N PHE A 1140 -10.02 -51.05 -20.09
CA PHE A 1140 -10.41 -52.02 -21.12
C PHE A 1140 -10.32 -51.49 -22.56
N ILE A 1141 -10.13 -50.18 -22.78
CA ILE A 1141 -9.88 -49.62 -24.13
C ILE A 1141 -8.69 -50.30 -24.80
N TRP A 1142 -7.57 -50.47 -24.09
CA TRP A 1142 -6.37 -51.08 -24.67
C TRP A 1142 -6.60 -52.56 -25.08
N PRO A 1143 -7.09 -53.46 -24.21
CA PRO A 1143 -7.45 -54.82 -24.59
C PRO A 1143 -8.44 -54.91 -25.76
N VAL A 1144 -9.38 -53.96 -25.86
CA VAL A 1144 -10.31 -53.86 -27.00
C VAL A 1144 -9.58 -53.49 -28.29
N LEU A 1145 -8.73 -52.46 -28.26
CA LEU A 1145 -7.93 -52.03 -29.41
C LEU A 1145 -6.94 -53.11 -29.87
N THR A 1146 -6.37 -53.87 -28.94
CA THR A 1146 -5.44 -54.97 -29.25
C THR A 1146 -6.13 -56.30 -29.54
N ARG A 1147 -7.47 -56.32 -29.71
CA ARG A 1147 -8.31 -57.52 -29.95
C ARG A 1147 -8.18 -58.63 -28.89
N GLN A 1148 -7.70 -58.31 -27.70
CA GLN A 1148 -7.66 -59.23 -26.56
C GLN A 1148 -9.03 -59.32 -25.85
N LEU A 1149 -9.92 -58.35 -26.11
CA LEU A 1149 -11.33 -58.38 -25.73
C LEU A 1149 -12.20 -58.23 -26.99
N PRO A 1150 -13.07 -59.21 -27.32
CA PRO A 1150 -13.91 -59.11 -28.51
C PRO A 1150 -15.00 -58.05 -28.32
N LEU A 1151 -15.08 -57.10 -29.26
CA LEU A 1151 -16.19 -56.16 -29.40
C LEU A 1151 -17.41 -56.91 -29.97
N LEU A 1152 -18.30 -57.35 -29.08
CA LEU A 1152 -19.64 -57.88 -29.38
C LEU A 1152 -19.70 -59.06 -30.38
N GLY A 1153 -19.78 -60.29 -29.86
CA GLY A 1153 -20.58 -61.34 -30.48
C GLY A 1153 -20.03 -62.09 -31.69
N ARG A 1154 -18.74 -62.46 -31.71
CA ARG A 1154 -18.29 -63.67 -32.42
C ARG A 1154 -17.39 -64.48 -31.48
N ASN A 1155 -17.77 -65.75 -31.30
CA ASN A 1155 -17.17 -66.73 -30.38
C ASN A 1155 -15.66 -66.88 -30.57
#